data_AF-A0A0M0JG86-F1
#
_entry.id   AF-A0A0M0JG86-F1
#
_cell.length_a   1.000
_cell.length_b   1.000
_cell.length_c   1.000
_cell.angle_alpha   90.00
_cell.angle_beta   90.00
_cell.angle_gamma   90.00
#
_symmetry.space_group_name_H-M   'P 1'
#
loop_
_entity.id
_entity.type
_entity.pdbx_description
1 polymer ?
#
loop_
_entity_poly.entity_id
_entity_poly.type
_entity_poly.pdbx_seq_one_letter_code
_entity_poly.pdbx_strand_id
1 'polypeptide(L)'
;MELVLHEGRFVVPDAITLEQLEECKREVCTHLPRGTKYEDFYPSLVLSYASGRRPGDCEGSGPGVVYAKGMSDFLHERGLQCFSGLQVPPGVDWETFMLRLTGENGKREKPKVLIVVLTAALYKSRPCLKEISTAIENKIALLPVRFEDKLPAKEDQWTNLDDQEWEMMKFRVQSKLNKLNNIPNPGTVLNRANALKDIMAQIDQYLPTPVDAPTPPTAAPAPPPPKSSGEPSDGTRFPLGSRVYVNRGHGEEVSGYVTTYDAAKDSYTVELGERGSGGAQEMCSDKDLRIADSPILDNRISRFINSARDKVGSLFWVNPLREGVPENAAASEQLPQGWGSVTDPTSGKTYYYKTATRETQWEFPTSAAGEKAASAAKPSLTGHNWNAAAEGTPQPLASPTKPPPQPPPLRFTLKERVECRDRGQSWQVGTVMSVEPLMVQPDGAAWTAGYRWDEVRVLSPEAVSKPTPQPPVAPLAMERESLTGKSPASEPTPAEMQSYCFGLCSESEEAYAKRMEKERAVAAARAEKALKDALDSGLTLKQLRAKGYIEGLKAVGITCAEAKTAGYTVEDVKRAGYTAREAKAAGYEIKSGYMCAEVKAAGLTSAEAKRAGYTLEEVQQAGYTAREAKTAGFEIRACYTCAEVKAAGLTCAEAKSAGYTLEEVKRANYVEGLKEAGFQLEAVMEAGYVLSEILRGGFTKADAANAGYAAAQLQIALKVAMAAGYACKDARAAGMLSTCKDAREAGFTCKDAKEAGFTCKDARAAGFTCKDAKEAGFTCKDAKAAGFTALKEAGFTCKDATEAGFTCKNAKEAGFTCKDAKEAGFTCKNAKEAGFTCWDAKAAGFTCKDAKEAGFTCKDAKAAWFTCKDAKEAGFDCWDARRAGFDCWDARRAGFTCEEARRAGFTCKDARAAGFTCKDAREAGFTCKDAKDAGMLWTCKDAKEAGFTCWDAKEAGFDCWDARRAGFTCKDAREAGMLSTCKEAREAGFTCKDAKEAGLLSTCKDAREAGFTCKDAKDADLLSTCKDARAAGFKAGRECYEAGFTYEEGRAAGNFDWDGGHLR
;
A
#
# COMPACT_ATOMS: atom_id res chain seq x y z
N MET A 1 -12.44 1.82 37.34
CA MET A 1 -13.69 1.64 36.59
C MET A 1 -13.41 2.15 35.19
N GLU A 2 -13.57 1.44 34.08
CA GLU A 2 -14.14 0.12 33.81
C GLU A 2 -13.56 -0.34 32.46
N LEU A 3 -13.43 -1.65 32.31
CA LEU A 3 -13.31 -2.32 31.01
C LEU A 3 -14.59 -2.03 30.22
N VAL A 4 -14.61 -0.94 29.44
CA VAL A 4 -15.70 -0.72 28.48
C VAL A 4 -15.41 -1.61 27.26
N LEU A 5 -15.93 -2.83 27.30
CA LEU A 5 -16.00 -3.71 26.12
C LEU A 5 -16.90 -3.03 25.09
N HIS A 6 -16.27 -2.26 24.19
CA HIS A 6 -16.79 -1.82 22.90
C HIS A 6 -18.09 -0.98 22.90
N GLU A 7 -18.30 -0.04 23.83
CA GLU A 7 -19.35 1.02 23.77
C GLU A 7 -20.75 0.60 23.24
N GLY A 8 -21.17 -0.65 23.43
CA GLY A 8 -22.42 -1.18 22.86
C GLY A 8 -22.47 -1.29 21.32
N ARG A 9 -21.40 -0.97 20.59
CA ARG A 9 -21.40 -0.84 19.11
C ARG A 9 -21.65 -2.14 18.34
N PHE A 10 -21.25 -3.27 18.93
CA PHE A 10 -21.42 -4.60 18.33
C PHE A 10 -22.53 -5.42 19.00
N VAL A 11 -23.42 -4.76 19.76
CA VAL A 11 -24.55 -5.42 20.43
C VAL A 11 -25.61 -5.77 19.40
N VAL A 12 -25.84 -7.07 19.23
CA VAL A 12 -26.83 -7.59 18.28
C VAL A 12 -28.17 -7.80 19.01
N PRO A 13 -29.27 -7.20 18.54
CA PRO A 13 -30.61 -7.45 19.08
C PRO A 13 -31.03 -8.92 18.95
N ASP A 14 -32.02 -9.37 19.72
CA ASP A 14 -32.55 -10.74 19.63
C ASP A 14 -33.20 -11.03 18.26
N ALA A 15 -33.88 -10.04 17.68
CA ALA A 15 -34.40 -10.08 16.32
C ALA A 15 -34.20 -8.70 15.65
N ILE A 16 -33.75 -8.69 14.40
CA ILE A 16 -33.54 -7.46 13.62
C ILE A 16 -34.78 -7.18 12.78
N THR A 17 -35.42 -6.04 13.04
CA THR A 17 -36.60 -5.58 12.29
C THR A 17 -36.20 -4.92 10.97
N LEU A 18 -37.17 -4.78 10.05
CA LEU A 18 -36.94 -4.07 8.79
C LEU A 18 -36.53 -2.61 9.03
N GLU A 19 -37.18 -1.93 10.00
CA GLU A 19 -36.85 -0.55 10.38
C GLU A 19 -35.40 -0.42 10.86
N GLN A 20 -34.93 -1.35 11.71
CA GLN A 20 -33.55 -1.38 12.20
C GLN A 20 -32.55 -1.65 11.07
N LEU A 21 -32.89 -2.54 10.12
CA LEU A 21 -32.06 -2.79 8.95
C LEU A 21 -31.95 -1.54 8.06
N GLU A 22 -33.06 -0.87 7.80
CA GLU A 22 -33.10 0.36 7.00
C GLU A 22 -32.36 1.50 7.68
N GLU A 23 -32.45 1.62 9.00
CA GLU A 23 -31.67 2.57 9.80
C GLU A 23 -30.17 2.28 9.68
N CYS A 24 -29.74 1.03 9.87
CA CYS A 24 -28.33 0.64 9.69
C CYS A 24 -27.81 1.01 8.30
N LYS A 25 -28.58 0.75 7.24
CA LYS A 25 -28.19 1.12 5.86
C LYS A 25 -28.11 2.64 5.70
N ARG A 26 -29.07 3.38 6.23
CA ARG A 26 -29.11 4.85 6.16
C ARG A 26 -27.89 5.46 6.84
N GLU A 27 -27.53 4.98 8.03
CA GLU A 27 -26.36 5.44 8.77
C GLU A 27 -25.06 5.16 8.02
N VAL A 28 -24.84 3.94 7.53
CA VAL A 28 -23.60 3.60 6.80
C VAL A 28 -23.51 4.35 5.45
N CYS A 29 -24.64 4.68 4.83
CA CYS A 29 -24.68 5.56 3.66
C CYS A 29 -24.26 7.01 3.97
N THR A 30 -24.39 7.49 5.22
CA THR A 30 -23.89 8.82 5.60
C THR A 30 -22.36 8.92 5.60
N HIS A 31 -21.66 7.78 5.65
CA HIS A 31 -20.20 7.71 5.56
C HIS A 31 -19.67 8.04 4.17
N LEU A 32 -20.53 8.11 3.15
CA LEU A 32 -20.13 8.52 1.79
C LEU A 32 -19.70 10.00 1.77
N PRO A 33 -18.59 10.35 1.08
CA PRO A 33 -18.19 11.74 0.93
C PRO A 33 -19.29 12.60 0.30
N ARG A 34 -19.42 13.86 0.76
CA ARG A 34 -20.49 14.77 0.30
C ARG A 34 -20.44 14.94 -1.23
N GLY A 35 -21.56 14.66 -1.90
CA GLY A 35 -21.71 14.80 -3.34
C GLY A 35 -21.20 13.61 -4.17
N THR A 36 -20.66 12.56 -3.54
CA THR A 36 -20.24 11.34 -4.23
C THR A 36 -21.40 10.34 -4.26
N LYS A 37 -21.74 9.85 -5.46
CA LYS A 37 -22.69 8.75 -5.63
C LYS A 37 -22.03 7.43 -5.22
N TYR A 38 -22.82 6.45 -4.76
CA TYR A 38 -22.25 5.17 -4.34
C TYR A 38 -21.53 4.47 -5.51
N GLU A 39 -22.04 4.60 -6.74
CA GLU A 39 -21.42 4.06 -7.98
C GLU A 39 -19.99 4.53 -8.18
N ASP A 40 -19.67 5.75 -7.75
CA ASP A 40 -18.36 6.38 -7.97
C ASP A 40 -17.41 6.23 -6.79
N PHE A 41 -17.84 5.59 -5.71
CA PHE A 41 -17.07 5.45 -4.47
C PHE A 41 -16.22 4.18 -4.45
N TYR A 42 -14.88 4.36 -4.51
CA TYR A 42 -13.87 3.30 -4.54
C TYR A 42 -12.79 3.54 -3.47
N PRO A 43 -13.09 3.26 -2.18
CA PRO A 43 -12.15 3.46 -1.10
C PRO A 43 -11.07 2.37 -1.05
N SER A 44 -9.97 2.65 -0.34
CA SER A 44 -8.87 1.69 -0.15
C SER A 44 -9.22 0.51 0.77
N LEU A 45 -10.31 0.59 1.53
CA LEU A 45 -10.83 -0.45 2.43
C LEU A 45 -12.19 -0.95 1.96
N VAL A 46 -12.34 -2.27 1.88
CA VAL A 46 -13.63 -2.92 1.57
C VAL A 46 -13.95 -3.95 2.65
N LEU A 47 -15.23 -4.11 3.00
CA LEU A 47 -15.71 -5.06 4.01
C LEU A 47 -16.57 -6.15 3.33
N SER A 48 -16.19 -7.41 3.51
CA SER A 48 -16.99 -8.58 3.14
C SER A 48 -17.57 -9.23 4.39
N TYR A 49 -18.89 -9.44 4.39
CA TYR A 49 -19.63 -10.04 5.50
C TYR A 49 -20.86 -10.79 4.98
N ALA A 50 -21.31 -11.80 5.72
CA ALA A 50 -22.59 -12.45 5.49
C ALA A 50 -23.60 -11.98 6.54
N SER A 51 -24.86 -11.75 6.17
CA SER A 51 -25.89 -11.29 7.11
C SER A 51 -26.13 -12.27 8.25
N GLY A 52 -26.25 -13.57 7.94
CA GLY A 52 -26.40 -14.63 8.94
C GLY A 52 -27.76 -14.69 9.61
N ARG A 53 -28.83 -14.50 8.82
CA ARG A 53 -30.22 -14.46 9.27
C ARG A 53 -30.59 -15.56 10.29
N ARG A 54 -31.12 -15.15 11.44
CA ARG A 54 -31.67 -16.04 12.48
C ARG A 54 -33.20 -16.17 12.35
N PRO A 55 -33.82 -17.19 12.98
CA PRO A 55 -35.28 -17.25 13.12
C PRO A 55 -35.80 -16.00 13.86
N GLY A 56 -36.55 -15.14 13.16
CA GLY A 56 -37.08 -13.88 13.69
C GLY A 56 -36.50 -12.62 13.03
N ASP A 57 -35.34 -12.71 12.39
CA ASP A 57 -34.73 -11.60 11.65
C ASP A 57 -35.49 -11.35 10.31
N CYS A 58 -35.61 -10.09 9.88
CA CYS A 58 -36.19 -9.75 8.57
C CYS A 58 -35.33 -10.25 7.40
N GLU A 59 -35.87 -10.30 6.19
CA GLU A 59 -35.13 -10.75 5.01
C GLU A 59 -33.89 -9.87 4.76
N GLY A 60 -32.75 -10.50 4.44
CA GLY A 60 -31.48 -9.82 4.23
C GLY A 60 -30.78 -9.30 5.51
N SER A 61 -31.37 -9.48 6.69
CA SER A 61 -30.76 -9.07 7.97
C SER A 61 -30.17 -10.24 8.77
N GLY A 62 -29.33 -9.91 9.75
CA GLY A 62 -28.76 -10.85 10.71
C GLY A 62 -27.57 -10.22 11.47
N PRO A 63 -26.92 -10.96 12.39
CA PRO A 63 -25.84 -10.45 13.23
C PRO A 63 -24.68 -9.81 12.44
N GLY A 64 -24.37 -10.34 11.26
CA GLY A 64 -23.29 -9.82 10.42
C GLY A 64 -23.52 -8.40 9.92
N VAL A 65 -24.78 -7.96 9.77
CA VAL A 65 -25.12 -6.57 9.41
C VAL A 65 -24.68 -5.61 10.51
N VAL A 66 -24.94 -5.96 11.77
CA VAL A 66 -24.54 -5.15 12.94
C VAL A 66 -23.02 -5.09 13.05
N TYR A 67 -22.32 -6.21 12.83
CA TYR A 67 -20.85 -6.24 12.86
C TYR A 67 -20.24 -5.38 11.74
N ALA A 68 -20.78 -5.46 10.52
CA ALA A 68 -20.34 -4.65 9.40
C ALA A 68 -20.58 -3.15 9.66
N LYS A 69 -21.76 -2.79 10.16
CA LYS A 69 -22.12 -1.42 10.54
C LYS A 69 -21.18 -0.87 11.61
N GLY A 70 -20.99 -1.61 12.70
CA GLY A 70 -20.09 -1.20 13.78
C GLY A 70 -18.62 -1.06 13.33
N MET A 71 -18.17 -1.90 12.40
CA MET A 71 -16.83 -1.77 11.81
C MET A 71 -16.72 -0.56 10.89
N SER A 72 -17.74 -0.29 10.07
CA SER A 72 -17.79 0.90 9.22
C SER A 72 -17.75 2.20 10.03
N ASP A 73 -18.53 2.28 11.12
CA ASP A 73 -18.53 3.42 12.03
C ASP A 73 -17.14 3.63 12.67
N PHE A 74 -16.52 2.53 13.12
CA PHE A 74 -15.19 2.54 13.74
C PHE A 74 -14.08 3.09 12.83
N LEU A 75 -14.11 2.70 11.55
CA LEU A 75 -13.17 3.18 10.55
C LEU A 75 -13.45 4.64 10.19
N HIS A 76 -14.73 5.00 10.03
CA HIS A 76 -15.12 6.37 9.68
C HIS A 76 -14.73 7.39 10.76
N GLU A 77 -14.94 7.07 12.05
CA GLU A 77 -14.51 7.89 13.19
C GLU A 77 -12.99 8.18 13.19
N ARG A 78 -12.20 7.33 12.56
CA ARG A 78 -10.73 7.46 12.43
C ARG A 78 -10.30 8.09 11.11
N GLY A 79 -11.25 8.60 10.33
CA GLY A 79 -11.00 9.20 9.02
C GLY A 79 -10.73 8.19 7.91
N LEU A 80 -10.90 6.89 8.16
CA LEU A 80 -10.72 5.85 7.15
C LEU A 80 -12.02 5.58 6.40
N GLN A 81 -11.99 5.84 5.10
CA GLN A 81 -13.13 5.57 4.21
C GLN A 81 -13.18 4.08 3.86
N CYS A 82 -14.36 3.47 3.96
CA CYS A 82 -14.57 2.05 3.64
C CYS A 82 -15.87 1.81 2.87
N PHE A 83 -15.89 0.72 2.08
CA PHE A 83 -17.08 0.30 1.35
C PHE A 83 -17.59 -1.06 1.83
N SER A 84 -18.90 -1.21 1.97
CA SER A 84 -19.57 -2.47 2.30
C SER A 84 -20.85 -2.66 1.48
N GLY A 85 -21.36 -3.89 1.43
CA GLY A 85 -22.66 -4.18 0.81
C GLY A 85 -23.84 -3.43 1.44
N LEU A 86 -23.70 -2.81 2.62
CA LEU A 86 -24.76 -1.99 3.23
C LEU A 86 -25.02 -0.68 2.49
N GLN A 87 -24.02 -0.17 1.76
CA GLN A 87 -24.13 1.07 0.99
C GLN A 87 -24.76 0.85 -0.39
N VAL A 88 -24.98 -0.41 -0.77
CA VAL A 88 -25.65 -0.76 -2.03
C VAL A 88 -27.16 -0.57 -1.85
N PRO A 89 -27.82 0.23 -2.71
CA PRO A 89 -29.26 0.43 -2.63
C PRO A 89 -30.06 -0.88 -2.76
N PRO A 90 -31.23 -0.99 -2.11
CA PRO A 90 -32.10 -2.15 -2.28
C PRO A 90 -32.54 -2.30 -3.74
N GLY A 91 -32.55 -3.54 -4.26
CA GLY A 91 -32.93 -3.85 -5.64
C GLY A 91 -31.78 -3.82 -6.66
N VAL A 92 -30.57 -3.44 -6.25
CA VAL A 92 -29.36 -3.52 -7.08
C VAL A 92 -28.69 -4.87 -6.87
N ASP A 93 -28.25 -5.50 -7.97
CA ASP A 93 -27.59 -6.81 -7.90
C ASP A 93 -26.26 -6.74 -7.14
N TRP A 94 -26.02 -7.75 -6.31
CA TRP A 94 -24.84 -7.85 -5.46
C TRP A 94 -23.52 -7.89 -6.25
N GLU A 95 -23.53 -8.28 -7.53
CA GLU A 95 -22.35 -8.26 -8.40
C GLU A 95 -21.80 -6.83 -8.60
N THR A 96 -22.61 -5.80 -8.34
CA THR A 96 -22.16 -4.40 -8.31
C THR A 96 -21.07 -4.18 -7.25
N PHE A 97 -21.07 -4.93 -6.16
CA PHE A 97 -20.00 -4.93 -5.16
C PHE A 97 -18.67 -5.41 -5.74
N MET A 98 -18.70 -6.41 -6.63
CA MET A 98 -17.51 -6.99 -7.27
C MET A 98 -16.73 -5.96 -8.09
N LEU A 99 -17.41 -4.95 -8.64
CA LEU A 99 -16.76 -3.85 -9.36
C LEU A 99 -15.72 -3.13 -8.51
N ARG A 100 -15.89 -3.06 -7.18
CA ARG A 100 -14.92 -2.41 -6.28
C ARG A 100 -13.68 -3.27 -6.12
N LEU A 101 -13.84 -4.59 -6.05
CA LEU A 101 -12.71 -5.53 -5.98
C LEU A 101 -11.93 -5.61 -7.30
N THR A 102 -12.61 -5.49 -8.45
CA THR A 102 -11.96 -5.52 -9.77
C THR A 102 -11.46 -4.15 -10.23
N GLY A 103 -11.83 -3.06 -9.53
CA GLY A 103 -11.52 -1.69 -9.93
C GLY A 103 -12.20 -1.30 -11.25
N GLU A 104 -13.44 -1.74 -11.45
CA GLU A 104 -14.20 -1.57 -12.71
C GLU A 104 -13.41 -2.12 -13.92
N ASN A 105 -12.93 -3.37 -13.80
CA ASN A 105 -12.04 -4.03 -14.77
C ASN A 105 -10.71 -3.28 -15.01
N GLY A 106 -10.16 -2.68 -13.96
CA GLY A 106 -8.85 -1.99 -13.99
C GLY A 106 -8.89 -0.53 -14.41
N LYS A 107 -10.08 0.08 -14.56
CA LYS A 107 -10.22 1.52 -14.82
C LYS A 107 -9.98 2.39 -13.59
N ARG A 108 -10.23 1.84 -12.39
CA ARG A 108 -10.11 2.54 -11.10
C ARG A 108 -9.13 1.81 -10.18
N GLU A 109 -8.63 2.54 -9.18
CA GLU A 109 -7.74 1.96 -8.17
C GLU A 109 -8.49 0.87 -7.38
N LYS A 110 -7.83 -0.28 -7.21
CA LYS A 110 -8.36 -1.41 -6.43
C LYS A 110 -8.16 -1.15 -4.94
N PRO A 111 -9.01 -1.68 -4.06
CA PRO A 111 -8.81 -1.57 -2.63
C PRO A 111 -7.50 -2.23 -2.22
N LYS A 112 -6.84 -1.68 -1.21
CA LYS A 112 -5.59 -2.24 -0.67
C LYS A 112 -5.86 -3.38 0.30
N VAL A 113 -6.95 -3.28 1.08
CA VAL A 113 -7.34 -4.29 2.07
C VAL A 113 -8.82 -4.65 1.94
N LEU A 114 -9.10 -5.95 1.96
CA LEU A 114 -10.42 -6.54 2.18
C LEU A 114 -10.50 -7.08 3.62
N ILE A 115 -11.35 -6.47 4.43
CA ILE A 115 -11.67 -6.92 5.78
C ILE A 115 -12.73 -8.02 5.67
N VAL A 116 -12.42 -9.22 6.15
CA VAL A 116 -13.29 -10.38 6.09
C VAL A 116 -13.87 -10.65 7.48
N VAL A 117 -15.18 -10.45 7.64
CA VAL A 117 -15.88 -10.66 8.91
C VAL A 117 -16.17 -12.16 9.08
N LEU A 118 -15.34 -12.83 9.89
CA LEU A 118 -15.45 -14.27 10.15
C LEU A 118 -16.59 -14.58 11.15
N THR A 119 -17.64 -15.19 10.62
CA THR A 119 -18.80 -15.74 11.32
C THR A 119 -19.14 -17.10 10.73
N ALA A 120 -19.93 -17.93 11.43
CA ALA A 120 -20.41 -19.21 10.88
C ALA A 120 -21.25 -19.00 9.60
N ALA A 121 -21.94 -17.86 9.47
CA ALA A 121 -22.73 -17.51 8.29
C ALA A 121 -21.89 -17.22 7.04
N LEU A 122 -20.68 -16.67 7.21
CA LEU A 122 -19.74 -16.40 6.11
C LEU A 122 -19.46 -17.68 5.30
N TYR A 123 -19.23 -18.78 6.01
CA TYR A 123 -18.91 -20.09 5.43
C TYR A 123 -20.11 -20.81 4.79
N LYS A 124 -21.30 -20.20 4.76
CA LYS A 124 -22.46 -20.69 4.02
C LYS A 124 -22.81 -19.81 2.82
N SER A 125 -22.16 -18.64 2.69
CA SER A 125 -22.50 -17.59 1.73
C SER A 125 -21.76 -17.76 0.39
N ARG A 126 -22.52 -17.89 -0.71
CA ARG A 126 -21.99 -17.90 -2.10
C ARG A 126 -21.32 -16.58 -2.46
N PRO A 127 -21.96 -15.41 -2.25
CA PRO A 127 -21.34 -14.12 -2.55
C PRO A 127 -20.01 -13.92 -1.85
N CYS A 128 -19.93 -14.20 -0.54
CA CYS A 128 -18.70 -13.98 0.23
C CYS A 128 -17.54 -14.86 -0.27
N LEU A 129 -17.80 -16.11 -0.66
CA LEU A 129 -16.76 -16.96 -1.25
C LEU A 129 -16.24 -16.39 -2.58
N LYS A 130 -17.14 -15.91 -3.44
CA LYS A 130 -16.78 -15.27 -4.72
C LYS A 130 -16.01 -13.97 -4.48
N GLU A 131 -16.45 -13.12 -3.56
CA GLU A 131 -15.77 -11.88 -3.15
C GLU A 131 -14.33 -12.14 -2.68
N ILE A 132 -14.13 -13.07 -1.74
CA ILE A 132 -12.80 -13.39 -1.20
C ILE A 132 -11.92 -14.02 -2.30
N SER A 133 -12.47 -14.92 -3.11
CA SER A 133 -11.74 -15.51 -4.24
C SER A 133 -11.27 -14.45 -5.23
N THR A 134 -12.15 -13.52 -5.61
CA THR A 134 -11.81 -12.42 -6.52
C THR A 134 -10.81 -11.45 -5.91
N ALA A 135 -10.88 -11.19 -4.59
CA ALA A 135 -9.86 -10.41 -3.90
C ALA A 135 -8.47 -11.06 -3.96
N ILE A 136 -8.40 -12.38 -3.80
CA ILE A 136 -7.16 -13.15 -3.95
C ILE A 136 -6.62 -13.06 -5.38
N GLU A 137 -7.47 -13.24 -6.40
CA GLU A 137 -7.10 -13.10 -7.81
C GLU A 137 -6.55 -11.71 -8.14
N ASN A 138 -7.13 -10.68 -7.53
CA ASN A 138 -6.74 -9.28 -7.73
C ASN A 138 -5.59 -8.82 -6.82
N LYS A 139 -4.98 -9.73 -6.05
CA LYS A 139 -3.85 -9.47 -5.13
C LYS A 139 -4.16 -8.43 -4.04
N ILE A 140 -5.42 -8.38 -3.58
CA ILE A 140 -5.86 -7.52 -2.47
C ILE A 140 -5.47 -8.18 -1.14
N ALA A 141 -5.00 -7.41 -0.16
CA ALA A 141 -4.64 -7.96 1.16
C ALA A 141 -5.91 -8.39 1.91
N LEU A 142 -5.90 -9.58 2.51
CA LEU A 142 -7.04 -10.09 3.28
C LEU A 142 -6.77 -9.90 4.78
N LEU A 143 -7.75 -9.34 5.49
CA LEU A 143 -7.71 -9.16 6.94
C LEU A 143 -8.85 -9.96 7.61
N PRO A 144 -8.60 -11.19 8.09
CA PRO A 144 -9.61 -12.02 8.74
C PRO A 144 -9.91 -11.53 10.17
N VAL A 145 -11.11 -10.97 10.39
CA VAL A 145 -11.56 -10.45 11.69
C VAL A 145 -12.59 -11.38 12.30
N ARG A 146 -12.30 -11.93 13.47
CA ARG A 146 -13.11 -12.97 14.13
C ARG A 146 -14.11 -12.39 15.12
N PHE A 147 -15.39 -12.58 14.84
CA PHE A 147 -16.49 -12.17 15.72
C PHE A 147 -17.12 -13.33 16.51
N GLU A 148 -16.97 -14.58 16.06
CA GLU A 148 -17.57 -15.76 16.71
C GLU A 148 -16.52 -16.78 17.17
N ASP A 149 -16.77 -17.39 18.34
CA ASP A 149 -15.89 -18.42 18.91
C ASP A 149 -16.01 -19.76 18.19
N LYS A 150 -17.22 -20.14 17.76
CA LYS A 150 -17.49 -21.44 17.11
C LYS A 150 -17.55 -21.27 15.58
N LEU A 151 -16.40 -21.21 14.94
CA LEU A 151 -16.32 -21.24 13.48
C LEU A 151 -16.31 -22.71 12.98
N PRO A 152 -16.90 -23.00 11.81
CA PRO A 152 -16.87 -24.33 11.20
C PRO A 152 -15.45 -24.85 10.98
N ALA A 153 -15.24 -26.15 11.20
CA ALA A 153 -14.00 -26.84 10.84
C ALA A 153 -13.79 -26.79 9.31
N LYS A 154 -12.56 -27.01 8.84
CA LYS A 154 -12.20 -26.85 7.42
C LYS A 154 -13.09 -27.69 6.50
N GLU A 155 -13.49 -28.85 6.96
CA GLU A 155 -14.33 -29.83 6.27
C GLU A 155 -15.78 -29.34 6.13
N ASP A 156 -16.23 -28.49 7.05
CA ASP A 156 -17.61 -27.97 7.13
C ASP A 156 -17.79 -26.59 6.45
N GLN A 157 -16.72 -26.02 5.90
CA GLN A 157 -16.75 -24.71 5.27
C GLN A 157 -17.24 -24.78 3.81
N TRP A 158 -18.31 -24.05 3.50
CA TRP A 158 -18.96 -23.97 2.17
C TRP A 158 -19.44 -25.32 1.61
N THR A 159 -19.80 -26.27 2.47
CA THR A 159 -20.29 -27.60 2.05
C THR A 159 -21.57 -27.57 1.22
N ASN A 160 -22.31 -26.47 1.24
CA ASN A 160 -23.54 -26.26 0.49
C ASN A 160 -23.35 -25.91 -1.02
N LEU A 161 -22.11 -25.89 -1.51
CA LEU A 161 -21.76 -25.48 -2.89
C LEU A 161 -21.03 -26.62 -3.61
N ASP A 162 -21.66 -27.32 -4.52
CA ASP A 162 -21.17 -28.60 -5.07
C ASP A 162 -20.70 -28.55 -6.54
N ASP A 163 -20.65 -27.37 -7.17
CA ASP A 163 -20.13 -27.24 -8.54
C ASP A 163 -18.60 -27.16 -8.61
N GLN A 164 -18.04 -27.64 -9.73
CA GLN A 164 -16.59 -27.66 -10.00
C GLN A 164 -15.93 -26.26 -9.88
N GLU A 165 -16.64 -25.20 -10.31
CA GLU A 165 -16.14 -23.82 -10.17
C GLU A 165 -16.05 -23.38 -8.71
N TRP A 166 -17.03 -23.75 -7.88
CA TRP A 166 -17.05 -23.42 -6.46
C TRP A 166 -15.98 -24.18 -5.68
N GLU A 167 -15.75 -25.46 -5.98
CA GLU A 167 -14.71 -26.28 -5.35
C GLU A 167 -13.30 -25.68 -5.52
N MET A 168 -12.98 -25.20 -6.73
CA MET A 168 -11.71 -24.50 -6.97
C MET A 168 -11.60 -23.20 -6.15
N MET A 169 -12.68 -22.43 -6.05
CA MET A 169 -12.70 -21.20 -5.24
C MET A 169 -12.55 -21.52 -3.75
N LYS A 170 -13.24 -22.53 -3.23
CA LYS A 170 -13.11 -22.98 -1.84
C LYS A 170 -11.68 -23.34 -1.51
N PHE A 171 -11.04 -24.19 -2.31
CA PHE A 171 -9.67 -24.61 -2.07
C PHE A 171 -8.72 -23.41 -2.02
N ARG A 172 -8.86 -22.47 -2.95
CA ARG A 172 -8.05 -21.24 -3.00
C ARG A 172 -8.26 -20.38 -1.76
N VAL A 173 -9.51 -20.12 -1.38
CA VAL A 173 -9.86 -19.27 -0.24
C VAL A 173 -9.40 -19.92 1.07
N GLN A 174 -9.68 -21.21 1.28
CA GLN A 174 -9.24 -21.94 2.48
C GLN A 174 -7.71 -21.99 2.60
N SER A 175 -7.00 -22.24 1.50
CA SER A 175 -5.53 -22.26 1.49
C SER A 175 -4.92 -20.91 1.89
N LYS A 176 -5.57 -19.80 1.52
CA LYS A 176 -5.10 -18.45 1.87
C LYS A 176 -5.49 -18.05 3.29
N LEU A 177 -6.75 -18.25 3.69
CA LEU A 177 -7.24 -17.89 5.03
C LEU A 177 -6.53 -18.68 6.14
N ASN A 178 -6.26 -19.98 5.93
CA ASN A 178 -5.53 -20.81 6.91
C ASN A 178 -4.07 -20.38 7.13
N LYS A 179 -3.48 -19.64 6.19
CA LYS A 179 -2.13 -19.09 6.34
C LYS A 179 -2.11 -17.77 7.11
N LEU A 180 -3.27 -17.11 7.25
CA LEU A 180 -3.40 -15.83 7.93
C LEU A 180 -3.79 -16.06 9.38
N ASN A 181 -3.25 -15.24 10.27
CA ASN A 181 -3.68 -15.25 11.67
C ASN A 181 -5.01 -14.51 11.81
N ASN A 182 -5.97 -15.15 12.46
CA ASN A 182 -7.24 -14.51 12.81
C ASN A 182 -6.99 -13.35 13.77
N ILE A 183 -7.71 -12.23 13.57
CA ILE A 183 -7.61 -11.07 14.45
C ILE A 183 -8.92 -10.92 15.23
N PRO A 184 -8.88 -10.91 16.56
CA PRO A 184 -7.71 -11.04 17.42
C PRO A 184 -7.21 -12.50 17.58
N ASN A 185 -5.92 -12.67 17.89
CA ASN A 185 -5.32 -13.97 18.24
C ASN A 185 -4.77 -13.94 19.69
N PRO A 186 -5.25 -14.76 20.63
CA PRO A 186 -6.50 -15.52 20.62
C PRO A 186 -7.73 -14.64 20.95
N GLY A 187 -8.93 -15.16 20.70
CA GLY A 187 -10.21 -14.54 21.08
C GLY A 187 -11.07 -14.05 19.91
N THR A 188 -12.11 -13.27 20.23
CA THR A 188 -12.99 -12.59 19.28
C THR A 188 -12.97 -11.08 19.53
N VAL A 189 -13.45 -10.30 18.56
CA VAL A 189 -13.65 -8.86 18.73
C VAL A 189 -14.60 -8.56 19.90
N LEU A 190 -15.56 -9.44 20.19
CA LEU A 190 -16.54 -9.22 21.26
C LEU A 190 -15.97 -9.45 22.66
N ASN A 191 -15.01 -10.37 22.80
CA ASN A 191 -14.50 -10.81 24.11
C ASN A 191 -13.19 -10.13 24.53
N ARG A 192 -12.51 -9.41 23.62
CA ARG A 192 -11.18 -8.83 23.86
C ARG A 192 -11.20 -7.31 23.73
N ALA A 193 -11.04 -6.63 24.87
CA ALA A 193 -11.07 -5.17 24.97
C ALA A 193 -10.11 -4.42 23.99
N ASN A 194 -8.94 -4.98 23.68
CA ASN A 194 -7.97 -4.38 22.76
C ASN A 194 -8.11 -4.81 21.29
N ALA A 195 -9.11 -5.61 20.92
CA ALA A 195 -9.25 -6.17 19.57
C ALA A 195 -9.28 -5.09 18.47
N LEU A 196 -9.95 -3.96 18.72
CA LEU A 196 -10.03 -2.85 17.77
C LEU A 196 -8.67 -2.17 17.52
N LYS A 197 -7.80 -2.12 18.54
CA LYS A 197 -6.42 -1.61 18.39
C LYS A 197 -5.58 -2.57 17.55
N ASP A 198 -5.74 -3.88 17.77
CA ASP A 198 -5.05 -4.91 16.99
C ASP A 198 -5.43 -4.86 15.50
N ILE A 199 -6.72 -4.59 15.21
CA ILE A 199 -7.21 -4.39 13.83
C ILE A 199 -6.57 -3.17 13.19
N MET A 200 -6.53 -2.02 13.87
CA MET A 200 -5.91 -0.79 13.35
C MET A 200 -4.41 -0.98 13.07
N ALA A 201 -3.67 -1.61 13.99
CA ALA A 201 -2.25 -1.87 13.81
C ALA A 201 -1.95 -2.72 12.56
N GLN A 202 -2.88 -3.59 12.15
CA GLN A 202 -2.75 -4.39 10.93
C GLN A 202 -3.15 -3.58 9.70
N ILE A 203 -4.18 -2.74 9.79
CA ILE A 203 -4.57 -1.83 8.70
C ILE A 203 -3.44 -0.86 8.37
N ASP A 204 -2.75 -0.30 9.37
CA ASP A 204 -1.64 0.64 9.21
C ASP A 204 -0.45 0.03 8.45
N GLN A 205 -0.26 -1.31 8.48
CA GLN A 205 0.78 -1.99 7.68
C GLN A 205 0.50 -1.89 6.17
N TYR A 206 -0.77 -1.85 5.78
CA TYR A 206 -1.21 -1.83 4.38
C TYR A 206 -1.58 -0.42 3.91
N LEU A 207 -1.93 0.47 4.85
CA LEU A 207 -2.25 1.87 4.63
C LEU A 207 -1.32 2.75 5.49
N PRO A 208 0.00 2.79 5.20
CA PRO A 208 0.87 3.74 5.88
C PRO A 208 0.35 5.15 5.55
N THR A 209 0.03 5.92 6.59
CA THR A 209 -0.37 7.32 6.43
C THR A 209 0.71 8.07 5.64
N PRO A 210 0.36 8.90 4.65
CA PRO A 210 1.34 9.75 3.97
C PRO A 210 2.06 10.65 5.00
N VAL A 211 3.34 10.90 4.73
CA VAL A 211 4.33 11.60 5.59
C VAL A 211 4.00 13.10 5.81
N ASP A 212 2.79 13.57 5.47
CA ASP A 212 2.33 14.95 5.60
C ASP A 212 1.08 15.12 6.51
N ALA A 213 0.96 14.31 7.56
CA ALA A 213 0.07 14.60 8.69
C ALA A 213 0.93 14.92 9.93
N PRO A 214 0.73 16.06 10.61
CA PRO A 214 1.64 16.52 11.64
C PRO A 214 1.57 15.63 12.89
N THR A 215 2.67 14.96 13.22
CA THR A 215 2.88 14.34 14.53
C THR A 215 3.13 15.42 15.60
N PRO A 216 2.63 15.21 16.83
CA PRO A 216 2.77 16.18 17.92
C PRO A 216 4.23 16.24 18.43
N PRO A 217 4.86 17.43 18.56
CA PRO A 217 6.24 17.50 19.01
C PRO A 217 6.38 17.59 20.53
N THR A 218 7.25 16.75 21.08
CA THR A 218 7.84 16.82 22.43
C THR A 218 9.07 17.74 22.42
N ALA A 219 9.08 18.71 23.36
CA ALA A 219 10.18 19.48 23.99
C ALA A 219 11.47 19.95 23.24
N ALA A 220 11.52 21.26 22.94
CA ALA A 220 12.58 22.34 23.08
C ALA A 220 14.04 22.18 22.56
N PRO A 221 14.87 23.26 22.31
CA PRO A 221 14.68 24.72 22.54
C PRO A 221 15.17 25.76 21.44
N ALA A 222 14.60 27.00 21.51
CA ALA A 222 15.16 28.37 21.24
C ALA A 222 15.48 28.89 19.80
N PRO A 223 15.60 30.22 19.51
CA PRO A 223 14.99 31.50 20.02
C PRO A 223 14.58 32.51 18.86
N PRO A 224 14.54 33.85 19.05
CA PRO A 224 13.36 34.76 19.14
C PRO A 224 13.04 35.57 17.84
N PRO A 225 11.84 36.20 17.65
CA PRO A 225 11.62 37.64 18.01
C PRO A 225 10.09 38.02 18.14
N PRO A 226 9.68 39.31 18.12
CA PRO A 226 9.91 40.44 19.03
C PRO A 226 8.67 40.75 19.93
N LYS A 227 8.86 41.62 20.92
CA LYS A 227 7.91 41.99 22.00
C LYS A 227 6.78 42.92 21.55
N SER A 228 5.54 42.64 21.99
CA SER A 228 4.59 43.56 22.69
C SER A 228 3.21 42.91 22.73
N SER A 229 2.41 42.83 23.80
CA SER A 229 2.53 43.13 25.23
C SER A 229 1.20 42.65 25.85
N GLY A 230 1.25 41.91 26.96
CA GLY A 230 0.12 41.74 27.88
C GLY A 230 -0.58 40.38 27.88
N GLU A 231 -0.11 39.49 28.76
CA GLU A 231 -0.87 38.38 29.37
C GLU A 231 -1.69 38.92 30.58
N PRO A 232 -2.67 38.20 31.19
CA PRO A 232 -2.56 36.78 31.54
C PRO A 232 -3.78 35.87 31.26
N SER A 233 -3.47 34.57 31.28
CA SER A 233 -4.36 33.41 31.35
C SER A 233 -5.12 33.29 32.67
N ASP A 234 -6.28 32.63 32.68
CA ASP A 234 -6.67 31.79 33.82
C ASP A 234 -7.72 30.70 33.49
N GLY A 235 -7.62 29.58 34.21
CA GLY A 235 -8.39 28.35 34.02
C GLY A 235 -9.76 28.37 34.72
N THR A 236 -10.75 29.01 34.10
CA THR A 236 -12.15 28.96 34.55
C THR A 236 -12.97 27.93 33.76
N ARG A 237 -13.88 27.21 34.42
CA ARG A 237 -14.78 26.19 33.81
C ARG A 237 -15.62 26.74 32.64
N PHE A 238 -16.02 28.02 32.71
CA PHE A 238 -16.69 28.75 31.64
C PHE A 238 -15.87 29.98 31.23
N PRO A 239 -15.32 30.03 29.99
CA PRO A 239 -14.63 31.21 29.48
C PRO A 239 -15.52 32.46 29.40
N LEU A 240 -14.92 33.65 29.50
CA LEU A 240 -15.64 34.91 29.29
C LEU A 240 -16.24 34.94 27.87
N GLY A 241 -17.54 35.19 27.77
CA GLY A 241 -18.33 35.18 26.54
C GLY A 241 -19.04 33.86 26.22
N SER A 242 -18.90 32.82 27.04
CA SER A 242 -19.63 31.56 26.89
C SER A 242 -21.12 31.71 27.21
N ARG A 243 -21.96 30.98 26.47
CA ARG A 243 -23.42 30.93 26.68
C ARG A 243 -23.77 29.89 27.74
N VAL A 244 -24.50 30.28 28.77
CA VAL A 244 -24.85 29.46 29.92
C VAL A 244 -26.34 29.60 30.25
N TYR A 245 -26.95 28.56 30.81
CA TYR A 245 -28.28 28.65 31.44
C TYR A 245 -28.12 28.94 32.93
N VAL A 246 -28.89 29.89 33.44
CA VAL A 246 -28.95 30.27 34.86
C VAL A 246 -30.22 29.68 35.46
N ASN A 247 -30.10 28.84 36.49
CA ASN A 247 -31.25 28.27 37.18
C ASN A 247 -31.63 29.13 38.39
N ARG A 248 -32.82 29.76 38.35
CA ARG A 248 -33.30 30.64 39.42
C ARG A 248 -34.22 29.93 40.42
N GLY A 249 -33.91 28.70 40.82
CA GLY A 249 -34.54 28.00 41.97
C GLY A 249 -36.05 27.73 41.92
N HIS A 250 -36.79 28.27 40.95
CA HIS A 250 -38.24 28.14 40.78
C HIS A 250 -38.65 27.34 39.53
N GLY A 251 -37.70 26.67 38.87
CA GLY A 251 -37.96 25.79 37.72
C GLY A 251 -37.97 26.46 36.35
N GLU A 252 -37.68 27.76 36.26
CA GLU A 252 -37.43 28.45 34.97
C GLU A 252 -35.93 28.73 34.80
N GLU A 253 -35.35 28.21 33.72
CA GLU A 253 -33.95 28.42 33.34
C GLU A 253 -33.87 29.51 32.26
N VAL A 254 -33.03 30.52 32.46
CA VAL A 254 -32.87 31.65 31.53
C VAL A 254 -31.47 31.62 30.91
N SER A 255 -31.38 31.79 29.58
CA SER A 255 -30.08 31.80 28.89
C SER A 255 -29.39 33.16 28.99
N GLY A 256 -28.09 33.18 29.26
CA GLY A 256 -27.26 34.39 29.27
C GLY A 256 -25.81 34.13 28.88
N TYR A 257 -24.99 35.17 28.93
CA TYR A 257 -23.57 35.13 28.56
C TYR A 257 -22.68 35.55 29.74
N VAL A 258 -21.60 34.81 29.96
CA VAL A 258 -20.62 35.14 31.02
C VAL A 258 -19.85 36.40 30.62
N THR A 259 -19.89 37.44 31.45
CA THR A 259 -19.24 38.73 31.15
C THR A 259 -17.98 38.95 31.98
N THR A 260 -18.01 38.59 33.26
CA THR A 260 -16.86 38.68 34.17
C THR A 260 -16.87 37.51 35.15
N TYR A 261 -15.69 37.16 35.68
CA TYR A 261 -15.52 36.20 36.76
C TYR A 261 -14.75 36.88 37.89
N ASP A 262 -15.30 36.81 39.10
CA ASP A 262 -14.67 37.34 40.32
C ASP A 262 -14.07 36.16 41.12
N ALA A 263 -12.76 35.99 41.01
CA ALA A 263 -12.03 34.90 41.66
C ALA A 263 -12.04 34.99 43.20
N ALA A 264 -12.30 36.17 43.79
CA ALA A 264 -12.35 36.32 45.24
C ALA A 264 -13.68 35.81 45.84
N LYS A 265 -14.74 35.72 45.03
CA LYS A 265 -16.08 35.30 45.44
C LYS A 265 -16.54 34.00 44.78
N ASP A 266 -15.72 33.43 43.89
CA ASP A 266 -16.00 32.25 43.06
C ASP A 266 -17.37 32.33 42.35
N SER A 267 -17.63 33.51 41.77
CA SER A 267 -18.92 33.84 41.16
C SER A 267 -18.76 34.47 39.77
N TYR A 268 -19.66 34.12 38.86
CA TYR A 268 -19.72 34.63 37.49
C TYR A 268 -20.78 35.73 37.38
N THR A 269 -20.49 36.81 36.65
CA THR A 269 -21.51 37.79 36.27
C THR A 269 -22.04 37.41 34.88
N VAL A 270 -23.33 37.12 34.79
CA VAL A 270 -24.00 36.68 33.56
C VAL A 270 -24.98 37.77 33.11
N GLU A 271 -24.85 38.20 31.85
CA GLU A 271 -25.82 39.07 31.19
C GLU A 271 -26.93 38.20 30.59
N LEU A 272 -28.17 38.40 31.01
CA LEU A 272 -29.31 37.61 30.56
C LEU A 272 -29.83 38.10 29.21
N GLY A 273 -30.08 37.17 28.28
CA GLY A 273 -30.56 37.49 26.93
C GLY A 273 -29.48 37.41 25.85
N GLU A 274 -29.63 38.21 24.78
CA GLU A 274 -28.68 38.25 23.66
C GLU A 274 -27.44 39.07 24.02
N ARG A 275 -26.27 38.61 23.57
CA ARG A 275 -24.97 39.23 23.89
C ARG A 275 -24.93 40.68 23.41
N GLY A 276 -24.76 41.63 24.34
CA GLY A 276 -24.72 43.07 24.05
C GLY A 276 -26.09 43.76 23.98
N SER A 277 -27.15 43.11 24.46
CA SER A 277 -28.50 43.70 24.56
C SER A 277 -28.65 44.71 25.71
N GLY A 278 -27.67 44.80 26.63
CA GLY A 278 -27.77 45.63 27.82
C GLY A 278 -28.73 45.04 28.86
N GLY A 279 -28.90 43.71 28.83
CA GLY A 279 -29.82 42.98 29.70
C GLY A 279 -29.42 43.03 31.17
N ALA A 280 -30.33 42.61 32.06
CA ALA A 280 -30.05 42.52 33.49
C ALA A 280 -28.84 41.61 33.76
N GLN A 281 -27.88 42.12 34.53
CA GLN A 281 -26.69 41.38 34.94
C GLN A 281 -26.91 40.74 36.30
N GLU A 282 -26.65 39.44 36.41
CA GLU A 282 -26.78 38.68 37.66
C GLU A 282 -25.49 37.97 38.04
N MET A 283 -25.17 38.01 39.34
CA MET A 283 -24.08 37.23 39.91
C MET A 283 -24.58 35.83 40.27
N CYS A 284 -23.95 34.80 39.69
CA CYS A 284 -24.32 33.40 39.84
C CYS A 284 -23.11 32.58 40.29
N SER A 285 -23.32 31.54 41.11
CA SER A 285 -22.26 30.62 41.49
C SER A 285 -22.07 29.53 40.42
N ASP A 286 -20.94 28.82 40.41
CA ASP A 286 -20.67 27.73 39.45
C ASP A 286 -21.78 26.64 39.42
N LYS A 287 -22.46 26.42 40.56
CA LYS A 287 -23.52 25.42 40.70
C LYS A 287 -24.83 25.81 40.03
N ASP A 288 -25.03 27.10 39.80
CA ASP A 288 -26.25 27.66 39.20
C ASP A 288 -26.15 27.76 37.68
N LEU A 289 -25.00 27.36 37.10
CA LEU A 289 -24.64 27.50 35.70
C LEU A 289 -24.44 26.15 35.00
N ARG A 290 -25.07 25.99 33.84
CA ARG A 290 -24.89 24.83 32.97
C ARG A 290 -24.54 25.26 31.55
N ILE A 291 -23.67 24.49 30.88
CA ILE A 291 -23.35 24.67 29.46
C ILE A 291 -24.65 24.48 28.66
N ALA A 292 -24.97 25.46 27.83
CA ALA A 292 -26.05 25.34 26.87
C ALA A 292 -25.58 24.47 25.70
N ASP A 293 -25.78 23.15 25.77
CA ASP A 293 -25.61 22.26 24.61
C ASP A 293 -26.64 22.60 23.54
N SER A 294 -26.19 22.67 22.29
CA SER A 294 -27.02 22.97 21.12
C SER A 294 -28.06 21.86 20.92
N PRO A 295 -29.38 22.14 20.94
CA PRO A 295 -30.39 21.11 20.73
C PRO A 295 -30.59 20.80 19.24
N ILE A 296 -30.65 19.51 18.93
CA ILE A 296 -31.23 19.00 17.68
C ILE A 296 -32.73 19.27 17.69
N LEU A 297 -33.17 19.97 16.64
CA LEU A 297 -34.51 20.06 16.07
C LEU A 297 -35.57 20.94 16.77
N ASP A 298 -35.51 22.26 16.54
CA ASP A 298 -36.74 23.00 16.21
C ASP A 298 -36.50 24.21 15.27
N ASN A 299 -37.06 24.12 14.06
CA ASN A 299 -37.54 25.21 13.21
C ASN A 299 -36.67 26.44 12.88
N ARG A 300 -35.63 26.24 12.03
CA ARG A 300 -35.14 27.30 11.10
C ARG A 300 -35.50 27.06 9.63
N ILE A 301 -35.82 25.84 9.21
CA ILE A 301 -36.28 25.55 7.84
C ILE A 301 -37.79 25.87 7.69
N SER A 302 -38.60 25.67 8.74
CA SER A 302 -40.04 25.99 8.69
C SER A 302 -40.38 27.49 8.78
N ARG A 303 -39.43 28.35 9.19
CA ARG A 303 -39.56 29.82 9.10
C ARG A 303 -39.09 30.37 7.75
N PHE A 304 -38.21 29.65 7.05
CA PHE A 304 -37.80 30.00 5.69
C PHE A 304 -38.81 29.52 4.63
N ILE A 305 -39.42 28.33 4.84
CA ILE A 305 -40.43 27.76 3.94
C ILE A 305 -41.79 28.48 4.03
N ASN A 306 -42.16 29.05 5.19
CA ASN A 306 -43.39 29.86 5.30
C ASN A 306 -43.20 31.35 4.91
N SER A 307 -41.96 31.84 4.80
CA SER A 307 -41.68 33.20 4.28
C SER A 307 -41.53 33.26 2.75
N ALA A 308 -41.33 32.13 2.07
CA ALA A 308 -41.27 32.05 0.61
C ALA A 308 -42.62 31.69 -0.05
N ARG A 309 -43.63 31.34 0.76
CA ARG A 309 -44.98 30.98 0.30
C ARG A 309 -45.95 32.18 0.24
N ASP A 310 -45.61 33.30 0.88
CA ASP A 310 -46.41 34.54 0.87
C ASP A 310 -45.92 35.61 -0.12
N LYS A 311 -44.93 35.31 -0.98
CA LYS A 311 -44.35 36.31 -1.92
C LYS A 311 -44.35 35.98 -3.41
N VAL A 312 -44.89 34.85 -3.86
CA VAL A 312 -45.23 34.65 -5.29
C VAL A 312 -46.51 33.83 -5.41
N GLY A 313 -47.62 34.46 -5.06
CA GLY A 313 -48.96 33.91 -5.15
C GLY A 313 -49.99 34.98 -5.50
N SER A 314 -49.70 35.82 -6.50
CA SER A 314 -50.69 36.64 -7.21
C SER A 314 -50.01 37.39 -8.35
N LEU A 315 -49.88 36.75 -9.52
CA LEU A 315 -49.77 37.42 -10.83
C LEU A 315 -49.75 36.34 -11.93
N PHE A 316 -50.87 35.62 -12.08
CA PHE A 316 -51.25 35.13 -13.40
C PHE A 316 -51.89 36.31 -14.14
N TRP A 317 -51.48 36.59 -15.37
CA TRP A 317 -52.32 36.81 -16.57
C TRP A 317 -51.42 37.14 -17.79
N VAL A 318 -51.36 36.17 -18.72
CA VAL A 318 -51.37 36.28 -20.22
C VAL A 318 -50.29 37.10 -20.98
N ASN A 319 -49.60 36.39 -21.89
CA ASN A 319 -49.10 36.68 -23.27
C ASN A 319 -49.29 38.10 -23.86
N PRO A 320 -48.48 38.63 -24.83
CA PRO A 320 -47.88 37.91 -26.00
C PRO A 320 -46.57 38.52 -26.65
N LEU A 321 -46.18 38.00 -27.82
CA LEU A 321 -45.43 38.59 -28.97
C LEU A 321 -43.86 38.61 -29.03
N ARG A 322 -43.34 37.74 -29.92
CA ARG A 322 -42.56 37.99 -31.16
C ARG A 322 -41.49 39.11 -31.18
N GLU A 323 -40.23 38.73 -31.42
CA GLU A 323 -39.41 39.00 -32.64
C GLU A 323 -37.89 38.78 -32.37
N GLY A 324 -37.18 38.15 -33.34
CA GLY A 324 -35.72 38.23 -33.46
C GLY A 324 -34.91 36.91 -33.38
N VAL A 325 -34.89 36.15 -34.48
CA VAL A 325 -33.92 35.07 -34.85
C VAL A 325 -32.89 35.75 -35.79
N PRO A 326 -31.58 35.38 -35.90
CA PRO A 326 -31.05 34.03 -36.23
C PRO A 326 -29.69 33.66 -35.54
N GLU A 327 -29.07 32.47 -35.63
CA GLU A 327 -29.15 31.33 -36.58
C GLU A 327 -28.44 30.06 -36.00
N ASN A 328 -29.02 28.87 -36.26
CA ASN A 328 -28.48 27.50 -36.46
C ASN A 328 -27.43 26.85 -35.52
N ALA A 329 -27.42 25.54 -35.23
CA ALA A 329 -28.33 24.40 -35.44
C ALA A 329 -27.68 23.14 -34.80
N ALA A 330 -28.48 22.28 -34.15
CA ALA A 330 -28.46 20.80 -34.19
C ALA A 330 -29.25 20.22 -32.99
N ALA A 331 -30.49 19.83 -33.25
CA ALA A 331 -31.44 19.30 -32.28
C ALA A 331 -31.28 17.79 -32.05
N SER A 332 -31.40 17.37 -30.79
CA SER A 332 -31.54 15.97 -30.37
C SER A 332 -33.01 15.54 -30.42
N GLU A 333 -33.33 14.48 -31.18
CA GLU A 333 -34.66 13.84 -31.21
C GLU A 333 -35.00 13.20 -29.85
N GLN A 334 -36.10 13.61 -29.23
CA GLN A 334 -36.63 13.01 -28.00
C GLN A 334 -37.72 11.97 -28.34
N LEU A 335 -37.64 10.79 -27.71
CA LEU A 335 -38.60 9.69 -27.86
C LEU A 335 -39.99 10.07 -27.29
N PRO A 336 -41.10 9.66 -27.95
CA PRO A 336 -42.45 9.88 -27.41
C PRO A 336 -42.70 9.19 -26.07
N GLN A 337 -43.58 9.78 -25.26
CA GLN A 337 -43.88 9.33 -23.90
C GLN A 337 -44.35 7.85 -23.87
N GLY A 338 -43.61 7.00 -23.16
CA GLY A 338 -43.91 5.57 -23.00
C GLY A 338 -43.05 4.62 -23.86
N TRP A 339 -42.12 5.14 -24.66
CA TRP A 339 -41.14 4.35 -25.42
C TRP A 339 -39.73 4.47 -24.82
N GLY A 340 -39.01 3.35 -24.77
CA GLY A 340 -37.59 3.27 -24.42
C GLY A 340 -36.76 2.66 -25.56
N SER A 341 -35.45 2.87 -25.58
CA SER A 341 -34.53 2.29 -26.58
C SER A 341 -33.50 1.38 -25.92
N VAL A 342 -33.19 0.23 -26.54
CA VAL A 342 -32.19 -0.75 -26.08
C VAL A 342 -31.33 -1.16 -27.26
N THR A 343 -30.01 -1.22 -27.05
CA THR A 343 -29.07 -1.75 -28.05
C THR A 343 -28.92 -3.25 -27.85
N ASP A 344 -29.22 -4.04 -28.88
CA ASP A 344 -29.09 -5.49 -28.82
C ASP A 344 -27.60 -5.91 -28.73
N PRO A 345 -27.17 -6.67 -27.71
CA PRO A 345 -25.76 -7.01 -27.50
C PRO A 345 -25.15 -7.90 -28.58
N THR A 346 -25.99 -8.56 -29.40
CA THR A 346 -25.54 -9.54 -30.39
C THR A 346 -25.37 -8.92 -31.78
N SER A 347 -26.19 -7.94 -32.13
CA SER A 347 -26.16 -7.24 -33.43
C SER A 347 -25.64 -5.80 -33.38
N GLY A 348 -25.56 -5.17 -32.20
CA GLY A 348 -25.12 -3.79 -32.02
C GLY A 348 -26.10 -2.73 -32.54
N LYS A 349 -27.31 -3.12 -32.96
CA LYS A 349 -28.35 -2.20 -33.43
C LYS A 349 -29.32 -1.83 -32.29
N THR A 350 -29.83 -0.61 -32.30
CA THR A 350 -30.79 -0.11 -31.30
C THR A 350 -32.23 -0.41 -31.74
N TYR A 351 -33.01 -1.05 -30.89
CA TYR A 351 -34.46 -1.22 -31.04
C TYR A 351 -35.21 -0.47 -29.94
N TYR A 352 -36.44 -0.07 -30.24
CA TYR A 352 -37.32 0.70 -29.37
C TYR A 352 -38.43 -0.20 -28.83
N TYR A 353 -38.79 -0.06 -27.56
CA TYR A 353 -39.81 -0.87 -26.90
C TYR A 353 -40.79 0.00 -26.11
N LYS A 354 -42.08 -0.34 -26.14
CA LYS A 354 -43.13 0.40 -25.41
C LYS A 354 -43.50 -0.34 -24.13
N THR A 355 -43.28 0.30 -22.98
CA THR A 355 -43.43 -0.35 -21.66
C THR A 355 -44.86 -0.77 -21.34
N ALA A 356 -45.86 -0.06 -21.87
CA ALA A 356 -47.27 -0.35 -21.62
C ALA A 356 -47.83 -1.54 -22.43
N THR A 357 -47.33 -1.78 -23.64
CA THR A 357 -47.90 -2.80 -24.57
C THR A 357 -46.97 -3.98 -24.85
N ARG A 358 -45.70 -3.92 -24.38
CA ARG A 358 -44.62 -4.89 -24.69
C ARG A 358 -44.31 -5.02 -26.19
N GLU A 359 -44.64 -4.03 -27.00
CA GLU A 359 -44.28 -3.97 -28.41
C GLU A 359 -42.81 -3.56 -28.57
N THR A 360 -42.09 -4.21 -29.49
CA THR A 360 -40.70 -3.89 -29.85
C THR A 360 -40.59 -3.65 -31.35
N GLN A 361 -39.84 -2.63 -31.74
CA GLN A 361 -39.62 -2.26 -33.13
C GLN A 361 -38.21 -1.71 -33.35
N TRP A 362 -37.64 -1.94 -34.53
CA TRP A 362 -36.29 -1.47 -34.86
C TRP A 362 -36.26 -0.02 -35.39
N GLU A 363 -37.42 0.52 -35.78
CA GLU A 363 -37.58 1.88 -36.32
C GLU A 363 -38.08 2.84 -35.23
N PHE A 364 -37.71 4.13 -35.31
CA PHE A 364 -38.06 5.12 -34.28
C PHE A 364 -39.59 5.37 -34.26
N PRO A 365 -40.28 5.32 -33.10
CA PRO A 365 -41.73 5.45 -33.05
C PRO A 365 -42.19 6.90 -33.27
N THR A 366 -43.03 7.14 -34.29
CA THR A 366 -43.62 8.46 -34.59
C THR A 366 -45.14 8.46 -34.33
N SER A 367 -45.68 9.55 -33.78
CA SER A 367 -47.09 9.67 -33.36
C SER A 367 -48.09 9.75 -34.53
N ALA A 368 -48.75 8.61 -34.83
CA ALA A 368 -50.09 8.36 -35.39
C ALA A 368 -50.64 9.11 -36.63
N ALA A 369 -50.95 8.37 -37.71
CA ALA A 369 -52.26 8.31 -38.42
C ALA A 369 -52.23 7.42 -39.70
N GLY A 370 -53.27 6.59 -39.94
CA GLY A 370 -53.80 6.31 -41.30
C GLY A 370 -53.51 4.97 -42.02
N GLU A 371 -54.47 4.05 -41.93
CA GLU A 371 -55.01 3.09 -42.94
C GLU A 371 -54.19 2.41 -44.08
N LYS A 372 -54.37 1.07 -44.13
CA LYS A 372 -54.67 0.16 -45.27
C LYS A 372 -53.63 -0.24 -46.35
N ALA A 373 -53.40 -1.56 -46.36
CA ALA A 373 -53.61 -2.53 -47.45
C ALA A 373 -52.52 -2.81 -48.52
N ALA A 374 -52.02 -4.06 -48.43
CA ALA A 374 -51.84 -5.07 -49.49
C ALA A 374 -50.99 -4.76 -50.75
N SER A 375 -49.98 -5.61 -51.00
CA SER A 375 -49.98 -6.56 -52.14
C SER A 375 -48.58 -7.01 -52.56
N ALA A 376 -48.34 -8.32 -52.41
CA ALA A 376 -47.76 -9.28 -53.36
C ALA A 376 -46.34 -9.13 -53.96
N ALA A 377 -45.73 -10.32 -54.02
CA ALA A 377 -44.87 -10.88 -55.08
C ALA A 377 -43.33 -10.78 -54.95
N LYS A 378 -42.75 -11.93 -54.55
CA LYS A 378 -41.42 -12.42 -54.97
C LYS A 378 -41.42 -12.72 -56.49
N PRO A 379 -40.26 -12.86 -57.17
CA PRO A 379 -39.45 -14.10 -57.17
C PRO A 379 -37.96 -13.83 -56.81
N SER A 380 -37.25 -14.71 -56.08
CA SER A 380 -36.62 -15.99 -56.51
C SER A 380 -35.41 -15.74 -57.45
N LEU A 381 -34.22 -16.33 -57.37
CA LEU A 381 -33.58 -17.53 -56.79
C LEU A 381 -32.07 -17.19 -56.71
N THR A 382 -31.21 -17.80 -55.89
CA THR A 382 -30.67 -19.17 -56.05
C THR A 382 -29.74 -19.49 -54.88
N GLY A 383 -29.52 -20.79 -54.64
CA GLY A 383 -28.41 -21.33 -53.85
C GLY A 383 -28.76 -21.72 -52.41
N HIS A 384 -29.68 -22.66 -52.21
CA HIS A 384 -29.35 -24.07 -51.91
C HIS A 384 -28.84 -24.28 -50.49
N ASN A 385 -29.81 -24.58 -49.63
CA ASN A 385 -29.61 -25.33 -48.40
C ASN A 385 -30.45 -26.63 -48.53
N TRP A 386 -30.14 -27.57 -47.65
CA TRP A 386 -30.94 -28.72 -47.24
C TRP A 386 -30.79 -29.96 -48.13
N ASN A 387 -30.85 -31.18 -47.60
CA ASN A 387 -31.73 -31.63 -46.53
C ASN A 387 -31.27 -33.01 -46.00
N ALA A 388 -31.63 -33.35 -44.76
CA ALA A 388 -32.69 -34.35 -44.47
C ALA A 388 -32.07 -35.69 -44.04
N ALA A 389 -32.69 -36.51 -43.20
CA ALA A 389 -33.87 -36.47 -42.34
C ALA A 389 -33.79 -37.79 -41.53
N ALA A 390 -34.72 -38.31 -40.71
CA ALA A 390 -36.11 -38.12 -40.32
C ALA A 390 -36.30 -39.13 -39.15
N GLU A 391 -37.31 -39.19 -38.28
CA GLU A 391 -38.70 -38.74 -38.30
C GLU A 391 -39.33 -39.01 -36.90
N GLY A 392 -40.43 -38.30 -36.55
CA GLY A 392 -41.41 -38.78 -35.55
C GLY A 392 -42.00 -37.74 -34.56
N THR A 393 -43.10 -37.08 -34.95
CA THR A 393 -43.99 -36.12 -34.23
C THR A 393 -45.12 -36.85 -33.40
N PRO A 394 -46.15 -36.20 -32.75
CA PRO A 394 -46.16 -35.32 -31.56
C PRO A 394 -47.33 -35.51 -30.50
N GLN A 395 -47.16 -34.98 -29.27
CA GLN A 395 -48.13 -34.45 -28.23
C GLN A 395 -49.15 -35.39 -27.50
N PRO A 396 -49.70 -35.08 -26.27
CA PRO A 396 -49.87 -33.77 -25.59
C PRO A 396 -49.58 -33.70 -24.04
N LEU A 397 -49.74 -32.50 -23.46
CA LEU A 397 -49.63 -32.14 -22.03
C LEU A 397 -50.68 -32.80 -21.11
N ALA A 398 -50.27 -33.25 -19.91
CA ALA A 398 -51.03 -33.18 -18.65
C ALA A 398 -50.14 -33.42 -17.40
N SER A 399 -50.15 -32.43 -16.47
CA SER A 399 -50.03 -32.44 -14.99
C SER A 399 -48.95 -33.26 -14.21
N PRO A 400 -48.51 -32.77 -13.02
CA PRO A 400 -47.31 -33.25 -12.34
C PRO A 400 -47.58 -34.43 -11.38
N THR A 401 -46.76 -35.47 -11.46
CA THR A 401 -46.74 -36.58 -10.49
C THR A 401 -45.37 -36.72 -9.81
N LYS A 402 -45.41 -36.42 -8.50
CA LYS A 402 -44.67 -37.01 -7.36
C LYS A 402 -43.15 -37.28 -7.46
N PRO A 403 -42.32 -36.66 -6.59
CA PRO A 403 -40.91 -37.03 -6.42
C PRO A 403 -40.75 -38.41 -5.73
N PRO A 404 -39.61 -39.10 -5.95
CA PRO A 404 -39.35 -40.44 -5.40
C PRO A 404 -39.29 -40.43 -3.85
N PRO A 405 -39.60 -41.57 -3.21
CA PRO A 405 -39.82 -41.64 -1.76
C PRO A 405 -38.53 -41.42 -0.98
N GLN A 406 -38.58 -40.52 0.00
CA GLN A 406 -37.54 -40.42 1.03
C GLN A 406 -37.61 -41.64 1.97
N PRO A 407 -36.47 -42.17 2.44
CA PRO A 407 -36.48 -43.16 3.52
C PRO A 407 -37.04 -42.51 4.80
N PRO A 408 -37.78 -43.25 5.64
CA PRO A 408 -38.39 -42.70 6.84
C PRO A 408 -37.33 -42.22 7.84
N PRO A 409 -37.61 -41.18 8.63
CA PRO A 409 -36.72 -40.80 9.73
C PRO A 409 -36.72 -41.93 10.78
N LEU A 410 -35.57 -42.56 11.00
CA LEU A 410 -35.40 -43.55 12.07
C LEU A 410 -35.54 -42.83 13.42
N ARG A 411 -36.74 -42.88 14.01
CA ARG A 411 -36.96 -42.54 15.41
C ARG A 411 -36.68 -43.77 16.25
N PHE A 412 -35.56 -43.78 16.96
CA PHE A 412 -35.29 -44.79 17.98
C PHE A 412 -36.18 -44.54 19.20
N THR A 413 -36.61 -45.60 19.86
CA THR A 413 -37.41 -45.56 21.10
C THR A 413 -36.54 -45.83 22.32
N LEU A 414 -36.93 -45.28 23.48
CA LEU A 414 -36.22 -45.52 24.74
C LEU A 414 -36.22 -47.03 25.05
N LYS A 415 -35.05 -47.58 25.39
CA LYS A 415 -34.76 -49.01 25.62
C LYS A 415 -34.74 -49.91 24.38
N GLU A 416 -34.73 -49.35 23.17
CA GLU A 416 -34.56 -50.13 21.95
C GLU A 416 -33.13 -50.68 21.82
N ARG A 417 -32.98 -51.90 21.28
CA ARG A 417 -31.67 -52.50 20.98
C ARG A 417 -31.20 -52.03 19.61
N VAL A 418 -30.01 -51.46 19.55
CA VAL A 418 -29.42 -50.85 18.35
C VAL A 418 -27.96 -51.25 18.22
N GLU A 419 -27.40 -51.10 17.03
CA GLU A 419 -25.95 -51.21 16.81
C GLU A 419 -25.33 -49.81 16.81
N CYS A 420 -24.22 -49.64 17.52
CA CYS A 420 -23.48 -48.38 17.59
C CYS A 420 -21.98 -48.59 17.33
N ARG A 421 -21.32 -47.60 16.72
CA ARG A 421 -19.86 -47.56 16.52
C ARG A 421 -19.33 -46.13 16.44
N ASP A 422 -18.04 -45.97 16.72
CA ASP A 422 -17.30 -44.72 16.52
C ASP A 422 -16.27 -44.88 15.41
N ARG A 423 -16.11 -43.84 14.59
CA ARG A 423 -15.01 -43.69 13.59
C ARG A 423 -14.75 -44.93 12.73
N GLY A 424 -15.81 -45.62 12.30
CA GLY A 424 -15.72 -46.80 11.43
C GLY A 424 -15.21 -48.08 12.10
N GLN A 425 -15.15 -48.14 13.44
CA GLN A 425 -14.81 -49.36 14.19
C GLN A 425 -15.90 -50.45 14.07
N SER A 426 -15.67 -51.63 14.67
CA SER A 426 -16.63 -52.73 14.64
C SER A 426 -17.94 -52.35 15.34
N TRP A 427 -19.07 -52.77 14.74
CA TRP A 427 -20.40 -52.55 15.31
C TRP A 427 -20.54 -53.26 16.65
N GLN A 428 -21.07 -52.55 17.65
CA GLN A 428 -21.37 -53.09 18.97
C GLN A 428 -22.87 -52.99 19.22
N VAL A 429 -23.44 -53.99 19.88
CA VAL A 429 -24.86 -53.96 20.25
C VAL A 429 -25.01 -53.22 21.57
N GLY A 430 -26.00 -52.32 21.65
CA GLY A 430 -26.31 -51.55 22.84
C GLY A 430 -27.78 -51.19 22.96
N THR A 431 -28.14 -50.60 24.09
CA THR A 431 -29.51 -50.21 24.43
C THR A 431 -29.65 -48.68 24.46
N VAL A 432 -30.69 -48.14 23.81
CA VAL A 432 -30.98 -46.70 23.78
C VAL A 432 -31.41 -46.23 25.17
N MET A 433 -30.61 -45.39 25.80
CA MET A 433 -30.84 -44.83 27.15
C MET A 433 -31.50 -43.45 27.12
N SER A 434 -31.41 -42.74 26.00
CA SER A 434 -32.04 -41.43 25.78
C SER A 434 -32.21 -41.22 24.28
N VAL A 435 -33.28 -40.54 23.86
CA VAL A 435 -33.56 -40.23 22.45
C VAL A 435 -33.25 -38.78 22.08
N GLU A 436 -33.23 -37.87 23.06
CA GLU A 436 -32.86 -36.46 22.89
C GLU A 436 -32.04 -35.97 24.10
N PRO A 437 -30.70 -35.96 24.00
CA PRO A 437 -29.91 -36.46 22.88
C PRO A 437 -29.87 -37.99 22.81
N LEU A 438 -29.70 -38.54 21.60
CA LEU A 438 -29.58 -39.98 21.38
C LEU A 438 -28.35 -40.54 22.09
N MET A 439 -28.55 -41.39 23.10
CA MET A 439 -27.47 -42.05 23.84
C MET A 439 -27.73 -43.55 23.91
N VAL A 440 -26.70 -44.34 23.64
CA VAL A 440 -26.74 -45.81 23.62
C VAL A 440 -25.70 -46.35 24.59
N GLN A 441 -26.08 -47.31 25.43
CA GLN A 441 -25.18 -48.04 26.32
C GLN A 441 -24.84 -49.40 25.69
N PRO A 442 -23.57 -49.69 25.34
CA PRO A 442 -23.18 -51.00 24.80
C PRO A 442 -23.33 -52.13 25.82
N ASP A 443 -23.54 -53.34 25.30
CA ASP A 443 -23.60 -54.55 26.12
C ASP A 443 -22.18 -54.94 26.60
N GLY A 444 -21.91 -54.82 27.89
CA GLY A 444 -20.66 -55.27 28.51
C GLY A 444 -20.49 -54.73 29.94
N ALA A 445 -19.91 -55.53 30.84
CA ALA A 445 -19.77 -55.20 32.27
C ALA A 445 -18.94 -53.93 32.57
N ALA A 446 -18.22 -53.40 31.58
CA ALA A 446 -17.42 -52.18 31.67
C ALA A 446 -18.23 -50.88 31.44
N TRP A 447 -19.46 -50.97 30.90
CA TRP A 447 -20.25 -49.81 30.51
C TRP A 447 -21.39 -49.56 31.51
N THR A 448 -21.33 -48.47 32.26
CA THR A 448 -22.30 -48.14 33.32
C THR A 448 -23.25 -46.98 32.98
N ALA A 449 -23.09 -46.35 31.81
CA ALA A 449 -23.89 -45.22 31.36
C ALA A 449 -24.13 -45.25 29.84
N GLY A 450 -25.09 -44.43 29.35
CA GLY A 450 -25.32 -44.21 27.92
C GLY A 450 -24.37 -43.16 27.34
N TYR A 451 -23.81 -43.45 26.17
CA TYR A 451 -22.87 -42.57 25.46
C TYR A 451 -23.42 -42.15 24.09
N ARG A 452 -22.92 -41.05 23.53
CA ARG A 452 -23.19 -40.67 22.12
C ARG A 452 -22.20 -41.40 21.22
N TRP A 453 -22.68 -41.82 20.05
CA TRP A 453 -21.93 -42.59 19.07
C TRP A 453 -21.98 -41.90 17.71
N ASP A 454 -20.92 -42.04 16.89
CA ASP A 454 -20.85 -41.44 15.54
C ASP A 454 -21.90 -42.04 14.60
N GLU A 455 -22.15 -43.35 14.70
CA GLU A 455 -23.15 -44.07 13.90
C GLU A 455 -24.00 -44.98 14.78
N VAL A 456 -25.33 -44.86 14.69
CA VAL A 456 -26.32 -45.72 15.37
C VAL A 456 -27.34 -46.20 14.35
N ARG A 457 -27.59 -47.52 14.30
CA ARG A 457 -28.56 -48.13 13.37
C ARG A 457 -29.42 -49.20 14.04
N VAL A 458 -30.55 -49.52 13.41
CA VAL A 458 -31.44 -50.60 13.87
C VAL A 458 -30.70 -51.94 13.84
N LEU A 459 -30.90 -52.75 14.89
CA LEU A 459 -30.26 -54.05 15.04
C LEU A 459 -30.62 -54.98 13.87
N SER A 460 -29.61 -55.39 13.08
CA SER A 460 -29.79 -56.34 11.98
C SER A 460 -30.11 -57.76 12.49
N PRO A 461 -30.96 -58.56 11.81
CA PRO A 461 -31.33 -59.92 12.23
C PRO A 461 -30.13 -60.89 12.42
N GLU A 462 -29.00 -60.60 11.76
CA GLU A 462 -27.78 -61.40 11.83
C GLU A 462 -26.99 -61.22 13.14
N ALA A 463 -27.26 -60.16 13.92
CA ALA A 463 -26.56 -59.85 15.17
C ALA A 463 -27.14 -60.57 16.40
N VAL A 464 -28.30 -61.23 16.28
CA VAL A 464 -29.00 -61.89 17.40
C VAL A 464 -28.37 -63.24 17.78
N SER A 465 -27.46 -63.79 16.95
CA SER A 465 -26.97 -65.17 17.08
C SER A 465 -25.45 -65.36 17.17
N LYS A 466 -24.66 -64.30 17.42
CA LYS A 466 -23.18 -64.43 17.55
C LYS A 466 -22.65 -63.79 18.84
N PRO A 467 -21.84 -64.49 19.66
CA PRO A 467 -21.11 -63.89 20.76
C PRO A 467 -20.03 -62.95 20.22
N THR A 468 -19.85 -61.80 20.86
CA THR A 468 -18.87 -60.76 20.51
C THR A 468 -17.42 -61.30 20.53
N PRO A 469 -16.61 -61.09 19.47
CA PRO A 469 -15.21 -61.49 19.43
C PRO A 469 -14.33 -60.62 20.35
N GLN A 470 -13.42 -61.26 21.09
CA GLN A 470 -12.34 -60.59 21.83
C GLN A 470 -11.22 -60.13 20.87
N PRO A 471 -10.52 -59.00 21.15
CA PRO A 471 -9.31 -58.61 20.40
C PRO A 471 -8.11 -59.53 20.72
N PRO A 472 -7.10 -59.61 19.84
CA PRO A 472 -6.14 -60.71 19.81
C PRO A 472 -5.10 -60.61 20.95
N VAL A 473 -4.77 -61.77 21.53
CA VAL A 473 -3.61 -61.99 22.41
C VAL A 473 -2.77 -63.10 21.81
N ALA A 474 -1.45 -62.90 21.68
CA ALA A 474 -0.35 -63.88 21.88
C ALA A 474 0.97 -63.47 21.17
N PRO A 475 2.18 -63.97 21.57
CA PRO A 475 2.40 -65.15 22.42
C PRO A 475 3.44 -65.04 23.58
N LEU A 476 3.13 -65.82 24.64
CA LEU A 476 3.96 -66.78 25.41
C LEU A 476 5.26 -66.27 26.09
N ALA A 477 5.55 -66.56 27.36
CA ALA A 477 5.60 -67.87 28.04
C ALA A 477 5.47 -67.68 29.58
N MET A 478 4.65 -68.47 30.31
CA MET A 478 5.03 -69.67 31.12
C MET A 478 6.13 -69.37 32.16
N GLU A 479 6.05 -69.67 33.47
CA GLU A 479 5.28 -70.61 34.31
C GLU A 479 5.20 -70.03 35.75
N ARG A 480 4.06 -70.08 36.46
CA ARG A 480 3.67 -71.11 37.49
C ARG A 480 4.59 -71.06 38.74
N GLU A 481 4.14 -70.58 39.90
CA GLU A 481 3.43 -71.27 41.01
C GLU A 481 3.57 -70.30 42.23
N SER A 482 2.77 -70.23 43.30
CA SER A 482 1.70 -71.02 43.89
C SER A 482 0.95 -70.18 44.95
N LEU A 483 -0.16 -70.77 45.39
CA LEU A 483 -1.24 -70.38 46.29
C LEU A 483 -0.92 -69.92 47.73
N THR A 484 -1.98 -69.36 48.31
CA THR A 484 -2.38 -69.27 49.74
C THR A 484 -1.94 -68.00 50.47
N GLY A 485 -2.79 -67.22 51.15
CA GLY A 485 -4.22 -67.31 51.43
C GLY A 485 -4.62 -66.22 52.44
N LYS A 486 -5.95 -66.01 52.56
CA LYS A 486 -6.68 -65.37 53.67
C LYS A 486 -6.56 -63.85 53.88
N SER A 487 -7.65 -63.17 53.49
CA SER A 487 -8.23 -61.99 54.17
C SER A 487 -8.59 -62.30 55.64
N PRO A 488 -8.93 -61.36 56.56
CA PRO A 488 -9.43 -59.99 56.28
C PRO A 488 -9.01 -58.87 57.27
N ALA A 489 -9.47 -57.65 56.98
CA ALA A 489 -10.13 -56.70 57.89
C ALA A 489 -9.52 -55.29 58.07
N SER A 490 -10.45 -54.33 57.95
CA SER A 490 -10.49 -52.93 58.40
C SER A 490 -9.54 -51.91 57.80
N GLU A 491 -10.12 -51.04 56.96
CA GLU A 491 -9.63 -49.70 56.63
C GLU A 491 -9.53 -48.82 57.90
N PRO A 492 -8.48 -47.99 58.04
CA PRO A 492 -8.55 -46.77 58.84
C PRO A 492 -8.95 -45.56 57.97
N THR A 493 -9.70 -44.67 58.61
CA THR A 493 -10.38 -43.49 58.04
C THR A 493 -9.45 -42.39 57.49
N PRO A 494 -9.94 -41.46 56.64
CA PRO A 494 -9.13 -40.48 55.89
C PRO A 494 -8.34 -39.42 56.67
N ALA A 495 -8.27 -39.49 58.01
CA ALA A 495 -7.64 -38.46 58.84
C ALA A 495 -6.19 -38.78 59.29
N GLU A 496 -5.66 -39.99 59.01
CA GLU A 496 -4.30 -40.39 59.43
C GLU A 496 -3.29 -40.57 58.27
N MET A 497 -3.66 -40.23 57.03
CA MET A 497 -2.74 -40.19 55.87
C MET A 497 -2.17 -38.79 55.58
N GLN A 498 -2.06 -37.91 56.58
CA GLN A 498 -1.51 -36.55 56.41
C GLN A 498 -0.17 -36.30 57.12
N SER A 499 0.60 -37.35 57.44
CA SER A 499 1.94 -37.18 58.04
C SER A 499 3.04 -38.09 57.48
N TYR A 500 2.81 -38.81 56.37
CA TYR A 500 3.85 -39.57 55.66
C TYR A 500 3.98 -39.21 54.17
N CYS A 501 3.55 -37.99 53.80
CA CYS A 501 3.86 -37.35 52.53
C CYS A 501 4.86 -36.20 52.73
N PHE A 502 6.03 -36.53 53.27
CA PHE A 502 7.23 -35.72 53.04
C PHE A 502 8.40 -36.67 52.80
N GLY A 503 8.66 -36.98 51.53
CA GLY A 503 10.01 -37.41 51.15
C GLY A 503 10.22 -38.39 50.00
N LEU A 504 9.21 -39.01 49.38
CA LEU A 504 9.45 -39.82 48.17
C LEU A 504 8.33 -39.60 47.15
N CYS A 505 8.47 -38.51 46.41
CA CYS A 505 7.77 -38.28 45.17
C CYS A 505 7.96 -39.47 44.22
N SER A 506 6.94 -39.72 43.40
CA SER A 506 7.03 -40.36 42.09
C SER A 506 8.37 -40.08 41.40
N GLU A 507 9.36 -40.95 41.58
CA GLU A 507 10.56 -40.91 40.76
C GLU A 507 10.15 -41.40 39.38
N SER A 508 10.36 -40.57 38.35
CA SER A 508 10.18 -40.99 36.97
C SER A 508 11.09 -42.18 36.67
N GLU A 509 10.75 -43.04 35.70
CA GLU A 509 11.63 -44.12 35.24
C GLU A 509 13.06 -43.62 34.93
N GLU A 510 13.17 -42.34 34.53
CA GLU A 510 14.41 -41.62 34.29
C GLU A 510 15.29 -41.41 35.54
N ALA A 511 14.69 -41.16 36.71
CA ALA A 511 15.42 -40.98 37.96
C ALA A 511 15.96 -42.32 38.51
N TYR A 512 15.17 -43.39 38.37
CA TYR A 512 15.61 -44.76 38.69
C TYR A 512 16.75 -45.20 37.76
N ALA A 513 16.65 -44.93 36.46
CA ALA A 513 17.71 -45.23 35.49
C ALA A 513 19.02 -44.50 35.81
N LYS A 514 18.98 -43.18 36.12
CA LYS A 514 20.17 -42.39 36.49
C LYS A 514 20.83 -42.87 37.78
N ARG A 515 20.05 -43.34 38.76
CA ARG A 515 20.58 -43.94 39.99
C ARG A 515 21.26 -45.28 39.72
N MET A 516 20.64 -46.15 38.91
CA MET A 516 21.22 -47.44 38.53
C MET A 516 22.49 -47.26 37.69
N GLU A 517 22.56 -46.26 36.81
CA GLU A 517 23.79 -45.88 36.10
C GLU A 517 24.89 -45.43 37.07
N LYS A 518 24.55 -44.61 38.07
CA LYS A 518 25.49 -44.16 39.10
C LYS A 518 26.02 -45.32 39.94
N GLU A 519 25.17 -46.26 40.34
CA GLU A 519 25.58 -47.45 41.09
C GLU A 519 26.44 -48.40 40.25
N ARG A 520 26.13 -48.59 38.96
CA ARG A 520 26.97 -49.33 38.01
C ARG A 520 28.33 -48.66 37.78
N ALA A 521 28.38 -47.33 37.69
CA ALA A 521 29.64 -46.59 37.56
C ALA A 521 30.54 -46.75 38.80
N VAL A 522 29.96 -46.77 40.00
CA VAL A 522 30.69 -47.02 41.25
C VAL A 522 31.22 -48.46 41.33
N ALA A 523 30.44 -49.44 40.87
CA ALA A 523 30.88 -50.84 40.79
C ALA A 523 32.04 -51.01 39.78
N ALA A 524 31.92 -50.39 38.60
CA ALA A 524 32.96 -50.42 37.57
C ALA A 524 34.28 -49.81 38.06
N ALA A 525 34.24 -48.68 38.77
CA ALA A 525 35.43 -48.04 39.34
C ALA A 525 36.12 -48.90 40.43
N ARG A 526 35.35 -49.70 41.19
CA ARG A 526 35.92 -50.66 42.16
C ARG A 526 36.62 -51.82 41.46
N ALA A 527 36.02 -52.35 40.38
CA ALA A 527 36.60 -53.42 39.58
C ALA A 527 37.90 -52.97 38.88
N GLU A 528 37.92 -51.75 38.32
CA GLU A 528 39.10 -51.14 37.71
C GLU A 528 40.27 -51.05 38.70
N LYS A 529 40.01 -50.55 39.92
CA LYS A 529 41.02 -50.46 40.97
C LYS A 529 41.56 -51.84 41.36
N ALA A 530 40.70 -52.82 41.58
CA ALA A 530 41.10 -54.18 41.94
C ALA A 530 41.94 -54.86 40.85
N LEU A 531 41.64 -54.59 39.57
CA LEU A 531 42.41 -55.08 38.44
C LEU A 531 43.80 -54.42 38.35
N LYS A 532 43.88 -53.11 38.61
CA LYS A 532 45.15 -52.37 38.63
C LYS A 532 46.07 -52.84 39.75
N ASP A 533 45.55 -52.99 40.97
CA ASP A 533 46.30 -53.53 42.11
C ASP A 533 46.82 -54.96 41.83
N ALA A 534 46.04 -55.77 41.10
CA ALA A 534 46.44 -57.12 40.70
C ALA A 534 47.55 -57.12 39.62
N LEU A 535 47.51 -56.21 38.65
CA LEU A 535 48.59 -56.03 37.67
C LEU A 535 49.88 -55.52 38.32
N ASP A 536 49.79 -54.55 39.24
CA ASP A 536 50.92 -54.00 40.00
C ASP A 536 51.58 -55.06 40.90
N SER A 537 50.81 -56.08 41.33
CA SER A 537 51.33 -57.25 42.05
C SER A 537 52.05 -58.29 41.16
N GLY A 538 52.16 -58.04 39.85
CA GLY A 538 52.89 -58.88 38.89
C GLY A 538 52.10 -60.04 38.29
N LEU A 539 50.76 -60.07 38.41
CA LEU A 539 49.92 -61.12 37.83
C LEU A 539 49.82 -60.99 36.30
N THR A 540 49.98 -62.11 35.60
CA THR A 540 49.80 -62.16 34.13
C THR A 540 48.32 -62.16 33.73
N LEU A 541 47.99 -61.69 32.52
CA LEU A 541 46.61 -61.66 32.00
C LEU A 541 45.92 -63.04 32.03
N LYS A 542 46.68 -64.13 31.82
CA LYS A 542 46.16 -65.51 31.89
C LYS A 542 45.81 -65.92 33.32
N GLN A 543 46.57 -65.46 34.31
CA GLN A 543 46.28 -65.69 35.73
C GLN A 543 45.12 -64.82 36.22
N LEU A 544 44.99 -63.59 35.73
CA LEU A 544 43.84 -62.71 36.01
C LEU A 544 42.53 -63.35 35.52
N ARG A 545 42.55 -63.94 34.32
CA ARG A 545 41.41 -64.68 33.77
C ARG A 545 41.01 -65.86 34.67
N ALA A 546 41.99 -66.66 35.11
CA ALA A 546 41.75 -67.81 35.97
C ALA A 546 41.18 -67.43 37.35
N LYS A 547 41.44 -66.20 37.81
CA LYS A 547 40.89 -65.61 39.05
C LYS A 547 39.55 -64.89 38.84
N GLY A 548 39.02 -64.84 37.61
CA GLY A 548 37.70 -64.27 37.30
C GLY A 548 37.66 -62.75 37.09
N TYR A 549 38.82 -62.09 36.92
CA TYR A 549 38.86 -60.65 36.66
C TYR A 549 38.49 -60.35 35.20
N ILE A 550 37.29 -59.80 34.97
CA ILE A 550 36.73 -59.52 33.63
C ILE A 550 36.29 -58.05 33.53
N GLU A 551 35.62 -57.52 34.54
CA GLU A 551 35.18 -56.12 34.57
C GLU A 551 36.38 -55.17 34.76
N GLY A 552 36.41 -54.06 34.02
CA GLY A 552 37.48 -53.06 34.12
C GLY A 552 38.70 -53.31 33.21
N LEU A 553 38.78 -54.41 32.45
CA LEU A 553 39.90 -54.69 31.52
C LEU A 553 40.16 -53.53 30.54
N LYS A 554 39.08 -52.98 29.96
CA LYS A 554 39.15 -51.84 29.04
C LYS A 554 39.61 -50.55 29.72
N ALA A 555 39.17 -50.32 30.95
CA ALA A 555 39.49 -49.11 31.70
C ALA A 555 40.98 -49.04 32.11
N VAL A 556 41.60 -50.20 32.36
CA VAL A 556 43.04 -50.32 32.66
C VAL A 556 43.91 -50.32 31.38
N GLY A 557 43.31 -50.14 30.20
CA GLY A 557 44.04 -49.97 28.94
C GLY A 557 44.47 -51.26 28.26
N ILE A 558 43.97 -52.43 28.70
CA ILE A 558 44.20 -53.69 27.99
C ILE A 558 43.42 -53.66 26.68
N THR A 559 44.07 -54.03 25.58
CA THR A 559 43.41 -54.10 24.27
C THR A 559 42.65 -55.41 24.10
N CYS A 560 41.62 -55.41 23.25
CA CYS A 560 40.86 -56.63 22.96
C CYS A 560 41.73 -57.74 22.34
N ALA A 561 42.83 -57.39 21.65
CA ALA A 561 43.78 -58.35 21.09
C ALA A 561 44.63 -59.02 22.18
N GLU A 562 45.07 -58.27 23.20
CA GLU A 562 45.80 -58.80 24.36
C GLU A 562 44.90 -59.69 25.23
N ALA A 563 43.63 -59.33 25.40
CA ALA A 563 42.64 -60.18 26.05
C ALA A 563 42.48 -61.53 25.29
N LYS A 564 42.52 -61.50 23.95
CA LYS A 564 42.43 -62.72 23.13
C LYS A 564 43.65 -63.62 23.26
N THR A 565 44.85 -63.07 23.22
CA THR A 565 46.08 -63.86 23.39
C THR A 565 46.19 -64.44 24.80
N ALA A 566 45.63 -63.77 25.81
CA ALA A 566 45.46 -64.29 27.17
C ALA A 566 44.32 -65.32 27.32
N GLY A 567 43.51 -65.50 26.27
CA GLY A 567 42.50 -66.53 26.12
C GLY A 567 41.07 -66.12 26.51
N TYR A 568 40.79 -64.87 26.89
CA TYR A 568 39.44 -64.43 27.24
C TYR A 568 38.44 -64.70 26.10
N THR A 569 37.24 -65.16 26.44
CA THR A 569 36.19 -65.48 25.45
C THR A 569 35.50 -64.21 24.96
N VAL A 570 34.75 -64.29 23.86
CA VAL A 570 33.99 -63.14 23.33
C VAL A 570 32.93 -62.63 24.33
N GLU A 571 32.36 -63.52 25.14
CA GLU A 571 31.44 -63.16 26.23
C GLU A 571 32.17 -62.41 27.35
N ASP A 572 33.39 -62.81 27.68
CA ASP A 572 34.22 -62.12 28.67
C ASP A 572 34.56 -60.70 28.19
N VAL A 573 34.98 -60.52 26.93
CA VAL A 573 35.24 -59.17 26.41
C VAL A 573 33.96 -58.33 26.25
N LYS A 574 32.80 -58.93 25.97
CA LYS A 574 31.51 -58.20 26.01
C LYS A 574 31.19 -57.71 27.43
N ARG A 575 31.33 -58.59 28.44
CA ARG A 575 31.15 -58.26 29.86
C ARG A 575 32.15 -57.21 30.35
N ALA A 576 33.36 -57.20 29.77
CA ALA A 576 34.39 -56.20 30.05
C ALA A 576 34.13 -54.83 29.38
N GLY A 577 33.07 -54.69 28.58
CA GLY A 577 32.67 -53.42 27.95
C GLY A 577 33.36 -53.12 26.61
N TYR A 578 33.97 -54.12 25.96
CA TYR A 578 34.44 -53.95 24.58
C TYR A 578 33.24 -53.98 23.61
N THR A 579 33.34 -53.18 22.56
CA THR A 579 32.34 -53.13 21.48
C THR A 579 32.53 -54.27 20.49
N ALA A 580 31.48 -54.62 19.75
CA ALA A 580 31.57 -55.62 18.67
C ALA A 580 32.65 -55.26 17.62
N ARG A 581 32.94 -53.97 17.41
CA ARG A 581 33.99 -53.49 16.49
C ARG A 581 35.39 -53.81 17.00
N GLU A 582 35.63 -53.58 18.29
CA GLU A 582 36.90 -53.90 18.96
C GLU A 582 37.13 -55.41 18.99
N ALA A 583 36.10 -56.19 19.31
CA ALA A 583 36.15 -57.65 19.27
C ALA A 583 36.46 -58.17 17.85
N LYS A 584 35.88 -57.55 16.82
CA LYS A 584 36.11 -57.96 15.43
C LYS A 584 37.53 -57.62 14.96
N ALA A 585 38.05 -56.45 15.33
CA ALA A 585 39.42 -56.05 15.02
C ALA A 585 40.46 -56.98 15.68
N ALA A 586 40.15 -57.51 16.87
CA ALA A 586 40.94 -58.55 17.53
C ALA A 586 40.73 -59.97 16.92
N GLY A 587 39.84 -60.11 15.94
CA GLY A 587 39.55 -61.36 15.23
C GLY A 587 38.68 -62.35 16.00
N TYR A 588 37.88 -61.91 16.96
CA TYR A 588 36.85 -62.76 17.57
C TYR A 588 35.71 -63.03 16.58
N GLU A 589 35.08 -64.20 16.71
CA GLU A 589 33.82 -64.49 16.04
C GLU A 589 32.69 -63.72 16.74
N ILE A 590 32.03 -62.81 16.02
CA ILE A 590 31.11 -61.83 16.63
C ILE A 590 29.72 -62.41 16.87
N LYS A 591 29.28 -63.33 16.01
CA LYS A 591 27.95 -63.95 16.09
C LYS A 591 27.73 -64.77 17.36
N SER A 592 28.81 -65.28 17.96
CA SER A 592 28.74 -66.09 19.18
C SER A 592 28.57 -65.28 20.46
N GLY A 593 28.75 -63.95 20.45
CA GLY A 593 28.67 -63.13 21.67
C GLY A 593 27.85 -61.84 21.58
N TYR A 594 27.64 -61.30 20.38
CA TYR A 594 26.91 -60.04 20.16
C TYR A 594 25.62 -60.29 19.37
N MET A 595 24.59 -59.49 19.63
CA MET A 595 23.38 -59.44 18.81
C MET A 595 23.58 -58.49 17.62
N CYS A 596 22.86 -58.71 16.53
CA CYS A 596 22.98 -57.86 15.33
C CYS A 596 22.70 -56.36 15.63
N ALA A 597 21.79 -56.05 16.56
CA ALA A 597 21.53 -54.69 17.03
C ALA A 597 22.75 -54.04 17.71
N GLU A 598 23.50 -54.80 18.50
CA GLU A 598 24.74 -54.34 19.17
C GLU A 598 25.87 -54.15 18.16
N VAL A 599 25.92 -55.00 17.13
CA VAL A 599 26.84 -54.87 16.00
C VAL A 599 26.57 -53.59 15.22
N LYS A 600 25.29 -53.25 14.99
CA LYS A 600 24.90 -51.97 14.38
C LYS A 600 25.25 -50.77 15.25
N ALA A 601 24.95 -50.83 16.55
CA ALA A 601 25.27 -49.78 17.51
C ALA A 601 26.79 -49.52 17.61
N ALA A 602 27.62 -50.56 17.42
CA ALA A 602 29.07 -50.46 17.33
C ALA A 602 29.58 -49.90 15.98
N GLY A 603 28.68 -49.56 15.06
CA GLY A 603 29.00 -48.94 13.77
C GLY A 603 29.51 -49.90 12.69
N LEU A 604 29.22 -51.20 12.79
CA LEU A 604 29.52 -52.14 11.71
C LEU A 604 28.46 -52.06 10.61
N THR A 605 28.92 -52.19 9.36
CA THR A 605 28.05 -52.18 8.18
C THR A 605 27.27 -53.50 8.03
N SER A 606 26.15 -53.47 7.33
CA SER A 606 25.36 -54.68 6.97
C SER A 606 26.19 -55.73 6.21
N ALA A 607 27.17 -55.32 5.41
CA ALA A 607 28.08 -56.23 4.70
C ALA A 607 29.01 -56.97 5.68
N GLU A 608 29.39 -56.30 6.75
CA GLU A 608 30.18 -56.88 7.82
C GLU A 608 29.37 -57.80 8.73
N ALA A 609 28.11 -57.46 9.00
CA ALA A 609 27.17 -58.36 9.66
C ALA A 609 26.96 -59.63 8.82
N LYS A 610 26.80 -59.50 7.50
CA LYS A 610 26.70 -60.65 6.58
C LYS A 610 27.93 -61.56 6.64
N ARG A 611 29.14 -60.98 6.59
CA ARG A 611 30.40 -61.74 6.71
C ARG A 611 30.58 -62.39 8.09
N ALA A 612 30.00 -61.80 9.13
CA ALA A 612 29.96 -62.38 10.46
C ALA A 612 28.87 -63.47 10.62
N GLY A 613 28.08 -63.74 9.57
CA GLY A 613 27.12 -64.83 9.52
C GLY A 613 25.69 -64.47 9.98
N TYR A 614 25.36 -63.20 10.19
CA TYR A 614 23.98 -62.80 10.52
C TYR A 614 23.04 -62.93 9.32
N THR A 615 21.79 -63.35 9.57
CA THR A 615 20.76 -63.51 8.54
C THR A 615 20.09 -62.18 8.19
N LEU A 616 19.29 -62.15 7.13
CA LEU A 616 18.60 -60.93 6.70
C LEU A 616 17.54 -60.48 7.71
N GLU A 617 16.84 -61.42 8.35
CA GLU A 617 15.85 -61.16 9.40
C GLU A 617 16.50 -60.51 10.63
N GLU A 618 17.66 -61.03 11.04
CA GLU A 618 18.45 -60.46 12.15
C GLU A 618 18.92 -59.05 11.83
N VAL A 619 19.34 -58.81 10.58
CA VAL A 619 19.76 -57.50 10.07
C VAL A 619 18.58 -56.51 10.00
N GLN A 620 17.38 -56.96 9.61
CA GLN A 620 16.18 -56.11 9.62
C GLN A 620 15.74 -55.77 11.04
N GLN A 621 15.70 -56.75 11.95
CA GLN A 621 15.33 -56.53 13.35
C GLN A 621 16.33 -55.64 14.09
N ALA A 622 17.62 -55.69 13.71
CA ALA A 622 18.64 -54.75 14.15
C ALA A 622 18.44 -53.32 13.60
N GLY A 623 17.49 -53.14 12.68
CA GLY A 623 17.08 -51.86 12.11
C GLY A 623 17.96 -51.38 10.96
N TYR A 624 18.80 -52.23 10.36
CA TYR A 624 19.49 -51.82 9.12
C TYR A 624 18.46 -51.49 8.04
N THR A 625 18.77 -50.51 7.20
CA THR A 625 17.88 -50.09 6.11
C THR A 625 17.93 -51.09 4.96
N ALA A 626 16.85 -51.15 4.16
CA ALA A 626 16.83 -51.96 2.94
C ALA A 626 17.97 -51.62 1.97
N ARG A 627 18.42 -50.36 1.93
CA ARG A 627 19.57 -49.93 1.13
C ARG A 627 20.87 -50.55 1.61
N GLU A 628 21.13 -50.51 2.91
CA GLU A 628 22.29 -51.16 3.50
C GLU A 628 22.26 -52.67 3.26
N ALA A 629 21.11 -53.32 3.43
CA ALA A 629 20.96 -54.75 3.17
C ALA A 629 21.21 -55.09 1.68
N LYS A 630 20.67 -54.29 0.74
CA LYS A 630 20.91 -54.49 -0.69
C LYS A 630 22.37 -54.29 -1.07
N THR A 631 23.04 -53.25 -0.57
CA THR A 631 24.47 -53.00 -0.82
C THR A 631 25.35 -54.12 -0.25
N ALA A 632 24.94 -54.77 0.83
CA ALA A 632 25.57 -55.98 1.36
C ALA A 632 25.27 -57.25 0.54
N GLY A 633 24.47 -57.14 -0.52
CA GLY A 633 24.10 -58.23 -1.42
C GLY A 633 23.09 -59.20 -0.82
N PHE A 634 22.25 -58.77 0.12
CA PHE A 634 21.12 -59.57 0.58
C PHE A 634 19.93 -59.47 -0.40
N GLU A 635 19.15 -60.54 -0.51
CA GLU A 635 17.89 -60.56 -1.25
C GLU A 635 16.78 -59.89 -0.44
N ILE A 636 16.70 -58.56 -0.55
CA ILE A 636 15.83 -57.72 0.28
C ILE A 636 14.33 -58.06 0.22
N ARG A 637 13.85 -58.72 -0.84
CA ARG A 637 12.44 -59.11 -0.99
C ARG A 637 11.97 -60.09 0.09
N ALA A 638 12.88 -60.89 0.63
CA ALA A 638 12.51 -61.90 1.61
C ALA A 638 11.94 -61.30 2.91
N CYS A 639 12.41 -60.09 3.30
CA CYS A 639 12.08 -59.54 4.62
C CYS A 639 11.62 -58.07 4.59
N TYR A 640 12.01 -57.28 3.59
CA TYR A 640 11.57 -55.89 3.47
C TYR A 640 10.31 -55.78 2.59
N THR A 641 9.47 -54.82 2.91
CA THR A 641 8.32 -54.41 2.09
C THR A 641 8.75 -53.37 1.06
N CYS A 642 7.99 -53.25 -0.04
CA CYS A 642 8.28 -52.25 -1.07
C CYS A 642 8.23 -50.79 -0.52
N ALA A 643 7.42 -50.54 0.51
CA ALA A 643 7.36 -49.24 1.19
C ALA A 643 8.65 -48.94 1.98
N GLU A 644 9.22 -49.91 2.69
CA GLU A 644 10.50 -49.76 3.40
C GLU A 644 11.67 -49.58 2.43
N VAL A 645 11.62 -50.26 1.28
CA VAL A 645 12.59 -50.09 0.19
C VAL A 645 12.57 -48.66 -0.35
N LYS A 646 11.37 -48.08 -0.53
CA LYS A 646 11.22 -46.68 -0.93
C LYS A 646 11.70 -45.71 0.13
N ALA A 647 11.34 -45.94 1.40
CA ALA A 647 11.79 -45.12 2.51
C ALA A 647 13.32 -45.12 2.68
N ALA A 648 13.97 -46.24 2.31
CA ALA A 648 15.43 -46.35 2.24
C ALA A 648 16.05 -45.68 1.00
N GLY A 649 15.26 -45.03 0.14
CA GLY A 649 15.71 -44.25 -1.01
C GLY A 649 16.14 -45.08 -2.21
N LEU A 650 15.60 -46.30 -2.40
CA LEU A 650 15.81 -47.07 -3.62
C LEU A 650 14.82 -46.65 -4.71
N THR A 651 15.30 -46.60 -5.95
CA THR A 651 14.54 -46.23 -7.14
C THR A 651 13.53 -47.31 -7.56
N CYS A 652 12.56 -46.96 -8.40
CA CYS A 652 11.58 -47.93 -8.93
C CYS A 652 12.27 -49.07 -9.72
N ALA A 653 13.33 -48.77 -10.47
CA ALA A 653 14.11 -49.77 -11.20
C ALA A 653 14.82 -50.75 -10.26
N GLU A 654 15.31 -50.24 -9.13
CA GLU A 654 15.96 -51.04 -8.09
C GLU A 654 15.00 -51.92 -7.29
N ALA A 655 13.75 -51.48 -7.12
CA ALA A 655 12.68 -52.30 -6.56
C ALA A 655 12.28 -53.41 -7.54
N LYS A 656 12.11 -53.08 -8.82
CA LYS A 656 11.80 -54.08 -9.86
C LYS A 656 12.90 -55.14 -9.98
N SER A 657 14.17 -54.75 -9.96
CA SER A 657 15.29 -55.70 -10.00
C SER A 657 15.41 -56.56 -8.73
N ALA A 658 14.90 -56.08 -7.59
CA ALA A 658 14.75 -56.88 -6.38
C ALA A 658 13.52 -57.82 -6.42
N GLY A 659 12.72 -57.77 -7.48
CA GLY A 659 11.62 -58.69 -7.76
C GLY A 659 10.22 -58.15 -7.44
N TYR A 660 10.06 -56.95 -6.87
CA TYR A 660 8.72 -56.44 -6.54
C TYR A 660 7.85 -56.23 -7.78
N THR A 661 6.57 -56.58 -7.66
CA THR A 661 5.56 -56.48 -8.71
C THR A 661 5.04 -55.06 -8.87
N LEU A 662 4.41 -54.75 -10.01
CA LEU A 662 3.88 -53.41 -10.29
C LEU A 662 2.78 -52.98 -9.32
N GLU A 663 1.96 -53.91 -8.82
CA GLU A 663 0.96 -53.62 -7.79
C GLU A 663 1.59 -53.28 -6.43
N GLU A 664 2.65 -53.98 -6.04
CA GLU A 664 3.40 -53.68 -4.81
C GLU A 664 4.10 -52.32 -4.91
N VAL A 665 4.66 -52.02 -6.08
CA VAL A 665 5.26 -50.72 -6.43
C VAL A 665 4.21 -49.60 -6.34
N LYS A 666 2.98 -49.84 -6.83
CA LYS A 666 1.87 -48.89 -6.71
C LYS A 666 1.43 -48.68 -5.27
N ARG A 667 1.29 -49.75 -4.49
CA ARG A 667 0.90 -49.69 -3.07
C ARG A 667 1.94 -48.94 -2.23
N ALA A 668 3.21 -49.04 -2.61
CA ALA A 668 4.30 -48.23 -2.06
C ALA A 668 4.37 -46.80 -2.62
N ASN A 669 3.45 -46.43 -3.51
CA ASN A 669 3.31 -45.10 -4.11
C ASN A 669 4.53 -44.68 -4.95
N TYR A 670 5.18 -45.62 -5.63
CA TYR A 670 6.22 -45.31 -6.62
C TYR A 670 5.57 -44.74 -7.87
N VAL A 671 5.79 -43.44 -8.10
CA VAL A 671 5.26 -42.74 -9.28
C VAL A 671 6.38 -42.39 -10.25
N GLU A 672 7.56 -42.02 -9.75
CA GLU A 672 8.68 -41.59 -10.60
C GLU A 672 9.55 -42.76 -11.08
N GLY A 673 10.09 -42.65 -12.30
CA GLY A 673 10.98 -43.65 -12.89
C GLY A 673 10.32 -44.96 -13.33
N LEU A 674 8.99 -44.99 -13.51
CA LEU A 674 8.26 -46.18 -13.98
C LEU A 674 8.70 -46.61 -15.40
N LYS A 675 8.86 -45.64 -16.31
CA LYS A 675 9.34 -45.91 -17.68
C LYS A 675 10.81 -46.34 -17.68
N GLU A 676 11.65 -45.69 -16.88
CA GLU A 676 13.07 -46.03 -16.74
C GLU A 676 13.28 -47.43 -16.13
N ALA A 677 12.39 -47.85 -15.22
CA ALA A 677 12.33 -49.21 -14.72
C ALA A 677 11.87 -50.24 -15.79
N GLY A 678 11.47 -49.79 -16.98
CA GLY A 678 11.06 -50.63 -18.09
C GLY A 678 9.66 -51.23 -17.92
N PHE A 679 8.78 -50.61 -17.14
CA PHE A 679 7.35 -50.98 -17.15
C PHE A 679 6.69 -50.47 -18.43
N GLN A 680 5.83 -51.30 -19.04
CA GLN A 680 5.07 -50.94 -20.23
C GLN A 680 3.86 -50.08 -19.83
N LEU A 681 3.45 -49.16 -20.70
CA LEU A 681 2.37 -48.22 -20.41
C LEU A 681 1.04 -48.95 -20.13
N GLU A 682 0.76 -49.99 -20.92
CA GLU A 682 -0.45 -50.81 -20.81
C GLU A 682 -0.54 -51.48 -19.44
N ALA A 683 0.56 -52.07 -18.96
CA ALA A 683 0.62 -52.70 -17.65
C ALA A 683 0.46 -51.68 -16.50
N VAL A 684 0.99 -50.46 -16.66
CA VAL A 684 0.82 -49.36 -15.69
C VAL A 684 -0.64 -48.89 -15.65
N MET A 685 -1.32 -48.86 -16.79
CA MET A 685 -2.75 -48.54 -16.88
C MET A 685 -3.61 -49.64 -16.24
N GLU A 686 -3.33 -50.92 -16.50
CA GLU A 686 -4.03 -52.05 -15.89
C GLU A 686 -3.84 -52.09 -14.37
N ALA A 687 -2.64 -51.74 -13.89
CA ALA A 687 -2.39 -51.57 -12.46
C ALA A 687 -3.17 -50.38 -11.84
N GLY A 688 -3.83 -49.55 -12.66
CA GLY A 688 -4.75 -48.49 -12.25
C GLY A 688 -4.09 -47.17 -11.87
N TYR A 689 -2.89 -46.89 -12.37
CA TYR A 689 -2.29 -45.55 -12.22
C TYR A 689 -3.10 -44.52 -13.02
N VAL A 690 -3.27 -43.33 -12.45
CA VAL A 690 -3.98 -42.25 -13.14
C VAL A 690 -3.04 -41.52 -14.11
N LEU A 691 -3.63 -40.84 -15.11
CA LEU A 691 -2.85 -40.17 -16.17
C LEU A 691 -1.79 -39.20 -15.62
N SER A 692 -2.06 -38.45 -14.54
CA SER A 692 -1.07 -37.56 -13.92
C SER A 692 0.13 -38.30 -13.30
N GLU A 693 -0.07 -39.51 -12.80
CA GLU A 693 1.00 -40.36 -12.26
C GLU A 693 1.83 -40.97 -13.39
N ILE A 694 1.16 -41.39 -14.47
CA ILE A 694 1.80 -41.89 -15.69
C ILE A 694 2.75 -40.83 -16.27
N LEU A 695 2.32 -39.56 -16.33
CA LEU A 695 3.18 -38.47 -16.81
C LEU A 695 4.41 -38.26 -15.92
N ARG A 696 4.22 -38.28 -14.60
CA ARG A 696 5.32 -38.21 -13.63
C ARG A 696 6.24 -39.44 -13.65
N GLY A 697 5.74 -40.58 -14.12
CA GLY A 697 6.50 -41.82 -14.33
C GLY A 697 7.42 -41.81 -15.54
N GLY A 698 7.47 -40.72 -16.30
CA GLY A 698 8.37 -40.53 -17.43
C GLY A 698 7.78 -40.91 -18.79
N PHE A 699 6.47 -41.20 -18.86
CA PHE A 699 5.80 -41.45 -20.13
C PHE A 699 5.55 -40.13 -20.88
N THR A 700 5.75 -40.16 -22.19
CA THR A 700 5.70 -38.98 -23.06
C THR A 700 4.29 -38.72 -23.58
N LYS A 701 4.08 -37.53 -24.15
CA LYS A 701 2.86 -37.19 -24.88
C LYS A 701 2.55 -38.21 -25.98
N ALA A 702 3.58 -38.69 -26.69
CA ALA A 702 3.42 -39.68 -27.76
C ALA A 702 2.94 -41.03 -27.20
N ASP A 703 3.49 -41.47 -26.06
CA ASP A 703 3.07 -42.71 -25.40
C ASP A 703 1.60 -42.63 -24.97
N ALA A 704 1.19 -41.52 -24.36
CA ALA A 704 -0.19 -41.30 -23.94
C ALA A 704 -1.15 -41.12 -25.14
N ALA A 705 -0.71 -40.48 -26.22
CA ALA A 705 -1.51 -40.37 -27.44
C ALA A 705 -1.73 -41.74 -28.10
N ASN A 706 -0.70 -42.60 -28.13
CA ASN A 706 -0.80 -43.96 -28.64
C ASN A 706 -1.76 -44.84 -27.80
N ALA A 707 -1.87 -44.56 -26.50
CA ALA A 707 -2.86 -45.18 -25.61
C ALA A 707 -4.29 -44.59 -25.73
N GLY A 708 -4.53 -43.66 -26.67
CA GLY A 708 -5.86 -43.14 -26.99
C GLY A 708 -6.31 -41.92 -26.17
N TYR A 709 -5.43 -41.28 -25.40
CA TYR A 709 -5.80 -40.08 -24.64
C TYR A 709 -5.95 -38.83 -25.52
N ALA A 710 -7.06 -38.11 -25.36
CA ALA A 710 -7.29 -36.86 -26.06
C ALA A 710 -6.40 -35.72 -25.50
N ALA A 711 -6.06 -34.75 -26.35
CA ALA A 711 -5.24 -33.59 -25.97
C ALA A 711 -5.78 -32.82 -24.75
N ALA A 712 -7.11 -32.73 -24.61
CA ALA A 712 -7.77 -32.10 -23.46
C ALA A 712 -7.53 -32.87 -22.15
N GLN A 713 -7.55 -34.21 -22.18
CA GLN A 713 -7.27 -35.03 -21.01
C GLN A 713 -5.80 -34.90 -20.58
N LEU A 714 -4.88 -34.82 -21.55
CA LEU A 714 -3.46 -34.59 -21.29
C LEU A 714 -3.19 -33.22 -20.65
N GLN A 715 -3.92 -32.18 -21.06
CA GLN A 715 -3.83 -30.85 -20.46
C GLN A 715 -4.33 -30.84 -19.01
N ILE A 716 -5.46 -31.50 -18.72
CA ILE A 716 -5.98 -31.62 -17.35
C ILE A 716 -4.99 -32.41 -16.48
N ALA A 717 -4.48 -33.54 -16.98
CA ALA A 717 -3.50 -34.36 -16.26
C ALA A 717 -2.20 -33.61 -16.00
N LEU A 718 -1.74 -32.77 -16.93
CA LEU A 718 -0.55 -31.94 -16.74
C LEU A 718 -0.73 -30.92 -15.61
N LYS A 719 -1.90 -30.28 -15.51
CA LYS A 719 -2.23 -29.36 -14.39
C LYS A 719 -2.24 -30.08 -13.04
N VAL A 720 -2.83 -31.28 -12.99
CA VAL A 720 -2.84 -32.11 -11.77
C VAL A 720 -1.42 -32.58 -11.42
N ALA A 721 -0.63 -32.98 -12.42
CA ALA A 721 0.76 -33.37 -12.22
C ALA A 721 1.62 -32.20 -11.70
N MET A 722 1.41 -30.98 -12.22
CA MET A 722 2.06 -29.77 -11.72
C MET A 722 1.74 -29.53 -10.24
N ALA A 723 0.46 -29.64 -9.85
CA ALA A 723 0.06 -29.50 -8.44
C ALA A 723 0.71 -30.57 -7.52
N ALA A 724 1.06 -31.72 -8.09
CA ALA A 724 1.80 -32.79 -7.43
C ALA A 724 3.34 -32.66 -7.53
N GLY A 725 3.87 -31.54 -8.02
CA GLY A 725 5.30 -31.24 -8.08
C GLY A 725 6.01 -31.59 -9.39
N TYR A 726 5.28 -31.90 -10.47
CA TYR A 726 5.88 -32.17 -11.78
C TYR A 726 6.51 -30.91 -12.38
N ALA A 727 7.81 -30.94 -12.66
CA ALA A 727 8.54 -29.76 -13.09
C ALA A 727 8.32 -29.44 -14.58
N CYS A 728 8.34 -28.15 -14.93
CA CYS A 728 8.14 -27.68 -16.30
C CYS A 728 9.20 -28.23 -17.27
N LYS A 729 10.44 -28.45 -16.81
CA LYS A 729 11.51 -29.05 -17.61
C LYS A 729 11.19 -30.48 -18.03
N ASP A 730 10.57 -31.26 -17.14
CA ASP A 730 10.25 -32.67 -17.36
C ASP A 730 9.01 -32.77 -18.27
N ALA A 731 8.04 -31.88 -18.07
CA ALA A 731 6.91 -31.73 -18.99
C ALA A 731 7.37 -31.36 -20.42
N ARG A 732 8.38 -30.49 -20.56
CA ARG A 732 8.97 -30.15 -21.86
C ARG A 732 9.71 -31.35 -22.46
N ALA A 733 10.52 -32.07 -21.68
CA ALA A 733 11.22 -33.27 -22.13
C ALA A 733 10.25 -34.40 -22.55
N ALA A 734 9.10 -34.50 -21.88
CA ALA A 734 8.02 -35.43 -22.23
C ALA A 734 7.24 -35.01 -23.49
N GLY A 735 7.56 -33.87 -24.11
CA GLY A 735 6.88 -33.36 -25.30
C GLY A 735 5.49 -32.79 -25.03
N MET A 736 5.14 -32.54 -23.76
CA MET A 736 3.85 -31.98 -23.36
C MET A 736 3.78 -30.47 -23.55
N LEU A 737 4.93 -29.80 -23.45
CA LEU A 737 5.08 -28.37 -23.67
C LEU A 737 5.93 -28.14 -24.91
N SER A 738 5.33 -27.56 -25.96
CA SER A 738 6.05 -27.20 -27.18
C SER A 738 6.45 -25.73 -27.20
N THR A 739 5.63 -24.87 -26.57
CA THR A 739 5.84 -23.43 -26.49
C THR A 739 5.74 -22.93 -25.04
N CYS A 740 6.28 -21.74 -24.78
CA CYS A 740 6.13 -21.08 -23.48
C CYS A 740 4.66 -20.71 -23.19
N LYS A 741 3.84 -20.55 -24.23
CA LYS A 741 2.40 -20.33 -24.10
C LYS A 741 1.71 -21.58 -23.54
N ASP A 742 2.06 -22.76 -24.02
CA ASP A 742 1.55 -24.03 -23.49
C ASP A 742 1.89 -24.15 -22.00
N ALA A 743 3.11 -23.76 -21.61
CA ALA A 743 3.54 -23.80 -20.21
C ALA A 743 2.69 -22.88 -19.34
N ARG A 744 2.41 -21.66 -19.82
CA ARG A 744 1.54 -20.70 -19.13
C ARG A 744 0.10 -21.20 -19.01
N GLU A 745 -0.46 -21.78 -20.08
CA GLU A 745 -1.82 -22.33 -20.08
C GLU A 745 -1.96 -23.56 -19.17
N ALA A 746 -0.87 -24.33 -19.02
CA ALA A 746 -0.75 -25.41 -18.04
C ALA A 746 -0.56 -24.92 -16.60
N GLY A 747 -0.36 -23.60 -16.39
CA GLY A 747 -0.27 -22.98 -15.07
C GLY A 747 1.15 -22.73 -14.56
N PHE A 748 2.19 -23.09 -15.33
CA PHE A 748 3.59 -22.86 -14.95
C PHE A 748 3.93 -21.37 -14.92
N THR A 749 4.82 -21.00 -14.00
CA THR A 749 5.30 -19.62 -13.86
C THR A 749 6.38 -19.29 -14.89
N CYS A 750 6.68 -18.00 -15.07
CA CYS A 750 7.77 -17.57 -15.94
C CYS A 750 9.13 -18.14 -15.49
N LYS A 751 9.32 -18.35 -14.18
CA LYS A 751 10.51 -18.98 -13.61
C LYS A 751 10.63 -20.44 -14.05
N ASP A 752 9.54 -21.20 -13.93
CA ASP A 752 9.50 -22.61 -14.35
C ASP A 752 9.76 -22.73 -15.85
N ALA A 753 9.18 -21.83 -16.65
CA ALA A 753 9.43 -21.78 -18.09
C ALA A 753 10.90 -21.47 -18.42
N LYS A 754 11.55 -20.56 -17.68
CA LYS A 754 12.98 -20.29 -17.86
C LYS A 754 13.84 -21.49 -17.49
N GLU A 755 13.56 -22.16 -16.38
CA GLU A 755 14.26 -23.39 -15.96
C GLU A 755 14.06 -24.53 -16.97
N ALA A 756 12.91 -24.57 -17.64
CA ALA A 756 12.65 -25.47 -18.76
C ALA A 756 13.38 -25.07 -20.06
N GLY A 757 14.09 -23.93 -20.09
CA GLY A 757 14.90 -23.46 -21.21
C GLY A 757 14.14 -22.60 -22.23
N PHE A 758 13.02 -21.96 -21.86
CA PHE A 758 12.38 -20.94 -22.69
C PHE A 758 13.10 -19.59 -22.57
N THR A 759 13.14 -18.82 -23.66
CA THR A 759 13.81 -17.50 -23.68
C THR A 759 12.89 -16.39 -23.17
N CYS A 760 13.46 -15.23 -22.85
CA CYS A 760 12.69 -14.04 -22.47
C CYS A 760 11.72 -13.58 -23.57
N LYS A 761 12.08 -13.81 -24.84
CA LYS A 761 11.22 -13.52 -26.00
C LYS A 761 10.03 -14.47 -26.05
N ASP A 762 10.24 -15.75 -25.74
CA ASP A 762 9.16 -16.74 -25.66
C ASP A 762 8.22 -16.42 -24.50
N ALA A 763 8.77 -15.99 -23.35
CA ALA A 763 7.98 -15.55 -22.22
C ALA A 763 7.09 -14.35 -22.57
N ARG A 764 7.64 -13.36 -23.29
CA ARG A 764 6.85 -12.23 -23.79
C ARG A 764 5.75 -12.68 -24.76
N ALA A 765 6.07 -13.54 -25.72
CA ALA A 765 5.11 -14.07 -26.69
C ALA A 765 4.00 -14.90 -26.02
N ALA A 766 4.32 -15.58 -24.91
CA ALA A 766 3.36 -16.28 -24.07
C ALA A 766 2.47 -15.33 -23.24
N GLY A 767 2.78 -14.03 -23.20
CA GLY A 767 2.03 -13.02 -22.47
C GLY A 767 2.43 -12.84 -21.01
N PHE A 768 3.64 -13.28 -20.62
CA PHE A 768 4.23 -12.89 -19.35
C PHE A 768 4.64 -11.41 -19.37
N THR A 769 4.53 -10.76 -18.22
CA THR A 769 4.91 -9.34 -18.07
C THR A 769 6.42 -9.18 -17.88
N CYS A 770 6.93 -7.96 -18.07
CA CYS A 770 8.34 -7.65 -17.80
C CYS A 770 8.71 -7.91 -16.33
N LYS A 771 7.75 -7.73 -15.41
CA LYS A 771 7.90 -8.06 -13.99
C LYS A 771 8.07 -9.56 -13.77
N ASP A 772 7.22 -10.38 -14.38
CA ASP A 772 7.35 -11.85 -14.29
C ASP A 772 8.70 -12.32 -14.85
N ALA A 773 9.16 -11.71 -15.94
CA ALA A 773 10.47 -11.99 -16.52
C ALA A 773 11.61 -11.61 -15.56
N LYS A 774 11.52 -10.46 -14.88
CA LYS A 774 12.51 -10.07 -13.86
C LYS A 774 12.51 -11.01 -12.67
N GLU A 775 11.34 -11.39 -12.16
CA GLU A 775 11.20 -12.33 -11.03
C GLU A 775 11.70 -13.74 -11.40
N ALA A 776 11.57 -14.14 -12.68
CA ALA A 776 12.21 -15.34 -13.23
C ALA A 776 13.75 -15.20 -13.36
N GLY A 777 14.30 -14.01 -13.13
CA GLY A 777 15.73 -13.71 -13.19
C GLY A 777 16.25 -13.46 -14.60
N PHE A 778 15.40 -13.06 -15.55
CA PHE A 778 15.90 -12.53 -16.83
C PHE A 778 16.55 -11.15 -16.59
N THR A 779 17.63 -10.87 -17.32
CA THR A 779 18.37 -9.62 -17.18
C THR A 779 17.69 -8.49 -17.96
N CYS A 780 18.09 -7.23 -17.67
CA CYS A 780 17.62 -6.09 -18.45
C CYS A 780 18.03 -6.18 -19.93
N LYS A 781 19.13 -6.87 -20.26
CA LYS A 781 19.55 -7.18 -21.64
C LYS A 781 18.57 -8.13 -22.32
N ASP A 782 18.15 -9.17 -21.62
CA ASP A 782 17.16 -10.14 -22.13
C ASP A 782 15.81 -9.46 -22.35
N ALA A 783 15.38 -8.62 -21.39
CA ALA A 783 14.14 -7.86 -21.49
C ALA A 783 14.15 -6.90 -22.69
N LYS A 784 15.29 -6.23 -22.95
CA LYS A 784 15.50 -5.39 -24.14
C LYS A 784 15.41 -6.19 -25.42
N ALA A 785 16.11 -7.32 -25.50
CA ALA A 785 16.11 -8.19 -26.68
C ALA A 785 14.72 -8.79 -26.96
N ALA A 786 13.94 -9.05 -25.90
CA ALA A 786 12.55 -9.47 -26.00
C ALA A 786 11.60 -8.32 -26.40
N GLY A 787 12.02 -7.05 -26.27
CA GLY A 787 11.23 -5.88 -26.60
C GLY A 787 10.23 -5.45 -25.52
N PHE A 788 10.54 -5.71 -24.25
CA PHE A 788 9.77 -5.14 -23.14
C PHE A 788 10.06 -3.65 -22.98
N THR A 789 9.01 -2.85 -22.85
CA THR A 789 9.11 -1.39 -22.68
C THR A 789 8.90 -0.96 -21.22
N ALA A 790 8.04 -1.64 -20.45
CA ALA A 790 7.74 -1.31 -19.05
C ALA A 790 8.81 -1.79 -18.05
N LEU A 791 10.06 -1.36 -18.22
CA LEU A 791 11.20 -1.80 -17.39
C LEU A 791 11.18 -1.20 -15.98
N LYS A 792 10.79 0.08 -15.86
CA LYS A 792 10.71 0.74 -14.55
C LYS A 792 9.64 0.14 -13.66
N GLU A 793 8.46 -0.15 -14.22
CA GLU A 793 7.37 -0.81 -13.49
C GLU A 793 7.72 -2.25 -13.09
N ALA A 794 8.51 -2.94 -13.91
CA ALA A 794 9.10 -4.23 -13.57
C ALA A 794 10.18 -4.13 -12.47
N GLY A 795 10.59 -2.91 -12.10
CA GLY A 795 11.54 -2.63 -11.03
C GLY A 795 13.00 -2.64 -11.49
N PHE A 796 13.31 -2.69 -12.78
CA PHE A 796 14.69 -2.47 -13.25
C PHE A 796 15.11 -1.04 -12.96
N THR A 797 16.38 -0.84 -12.59
CA THR A 797 16.94 0.50 -12.37
C THR A 797 17.42 1.09 -13.70
N CYS A 798 17.55 2.42 -13.76
CA CYS A 798 18.12 3.07 -14.94
C CYS A 798 19.59 2.66 -15.15
N LYS A 799 20.31 2.33 -14.07
CA LYS A 799 21.66 1.77 -14.13
C LYS A 799 21.69 0.39 -14.83
N ASP A 800 20.76 -0.50 -14.48
CA ASP A 800 20.62 -1.80 -15.17
C ASP A 800 20.34 -1.60 -16.67
N ALA A 801 19.53 -0.59 -17.01
CA ALA A 801 19.27 -0.23 -18.40
C ALA A 801 20.54 0.31 -19.09
N THR A 802 21.35 1.16 -18.45
CA THR A 802 22.62 1.62 -19.04
C THR A 802 23.61 0.47 -19.27
N GLU A 803 23.74 -0.46 -18.32
CA GLU A 803 24.60 -1.64 -18.47
C GLU A 803 24.07 -2.60 -19.55
N ALA A 804 22.76 -2.57 -19.82
CA ALA A 804 22.12 -3.24 -20.95
C ALA A 804 22.22 -2.46 -22.28
N GLY A 805 22.94 -1.33 -22.30
CA GLY A 805 23.18 -0.50 -23.47
C GLY A 805 21.96 0.30 -23.92
N PHE A 806 21.04 0.66 -23.01
CA PHE A 806 19.99 1.63 -23.32
C PHE A 806 20.59 3.03 -23.47
N THR A 807 20.09 3.78 -24.45
CA THR A 807 20.31 5.22 -24.53
C THR A 807 19.36 5.94 -23.59
N CYS A 808 19.63 7.22 -23.29
CA CYS A 808 18.74 8.04 -22.47
C CYS A 808 17.32 8.13 -23.08
N LYS A 809 17.22 8.10 -24.42
CA LYS A 809 15.93 8.08 -25.14
C LYS A 809 15.14 6.81 -24.85
N ASN A 810 15.76 5.64 -24.98
CA ASN A 810 15.07 4.38 -24.72
C ASN A 810 14.76 4.21 -23.23
N ALA A 811 15.59 4.77 -22.34
CA ALA A 811 15.30 4.82 -20.91
C ALA A 811 14.06 5.68 -20.62
N LYS A 812 13.92 6.83 -21.27
CA LYS A 812 12.70 7.66 -21.17
C LYS A 812 11.46 6.93 -21.68
N GLU A 813 11.54 6.29 -22.84
CA GLU A 813 10.45 5.45 -23.39
C GLU A 813 10.10 4.28 -22.46
N ALA A 814 11.08 3.81 -21.67
CA ALA A 814 10.88 2.77 -20.66
C ALA A 814 10.35 3.28 -19.31
N GLY A 815 10.01 4.58 -19.21
CA GLY A 815 9.40 5.21 -18.04
C GLY A 815 10.40 5.83 -17.05
N PHE A 816 11.70 5.80 -17.32
CA PHE A 816 12.70 6.45 -16.45
C PHE A 816 12.63 7.97 -16.55
N THR A 817 12.79 8.64 -15.40
CA THR A 817 12.80 10.11 -15.29
C THR A 817 14.19 10.67 -15.56
N CYS A 818 14.29 11.99 -15.76
CA CYS A 818 15.57 12.67 -15.89
C CYS A 818 16.47 12.49 -14.65
N LYS A 819 15.87 12.38 -13.46
CA LYS A 819 16.59 12.08 -12.21
C LYS A 819 17.21 10.68 -12.26
N ASP A 820 16.42 9.68 -12.63
CA ASP A 820 16.90 8.30 -12.78
C ASP A 820 18.04 8.22 -13.81
N ALA A 821 17.92 8.97 -14.92
CA ALA A 821 18.95 9.06 -15.95
C ALA A 821 20.25 9.69 -15.43
N LYS A 822 20.16 10.76 -14.64
CA LYS A 822 21.33 11.40 -14.03
C LYS A 822 22.05 10.47 -13.06
N GLU A 823 21.31 9.77 -12.19
CA GLU A 823 21.87 8.78 -11.26
C GLU A 823 22.53 7.60 -11.99
N ALA A 824 22.05 7.25 -13.19
CA ALA A 824 22.68 6.27 -14.07
C ALA A 824 23.89 6.81 -14.87
N GLY A 825 24.28 8.08 -14.66
CA GLY A 825 25.45 8.69 -15.28
C GLY A 825 25.20 9.36 -16.63
N PHE A 826 23.95 9.54 -17.06
CA PHE A 826 23.65 10.35 -18.24
C PHE A 826 23.85 11.85 -17.95
N THR A 827 24.41 12.56 -18.92
CA THR A 827 24.61 14.02 -18.84
C THR A 827 23.33 14.78 -19.20
N CYS A 828 23.28 16.08 -18.87
CA CYS A 828 22.18 16.96 -19.26
C CYS A 828 21.97 17.00 -20.79
N LYS A 829 23.06 16.88 -21.57
CA LYS A 829 23.00 16.78 -23.03
C LYS A 829 22.25 15.53 -23.50
N ASN A 830 22.59 14.37 -22.93
CA ASN A 830 21.90 13.11 -23.23
C ASN A 830 20.41 13.19 -22.86
N ALA A 831 20.08 13.86 -21.75
CA ALA A 831 18.70 14.07 -21.33
C ALA A 831 17.93 14.96 -22.33
N LYS A 832 18.56 16.05 -22.81
CA LYS A 832 17.96 16.92 -23.82
C LYS A 832 17.74 16.18 -25.15
N GLU A 833 18.71 15.41 -25.61
CA GLU A 833 18.60 14.59 -26.83
C GLU A 833 17.52 13.51 -26.70
N ALA A 834 17.28 13.00 -25.49
CA ALA A 834 16.15 12.13 -25.16
C ALA A 834 14.80 12.86 -25.09
N GLY A 835 14.80 14.20 -25.22
CA GLY A 835 13.61 15.05 -25.20
C GLY A 835 13.12 15.40 -23.79
N PHE A 836 13.97 15.33 -22.76
CA PHE A 836 13.64 15.93 -21.46
C PHE A 836 13.72 17.45 -21.54
N THR A 837 12.87 18.14 -20.79
CA THR A 837 12.83 19.60 -20.75
C THR A 837 13.91 20.16 -19.80
N CYS A 838 14.19 21.46 -19.90
CA CYS A 838 15.08 22.13 -18.95
C CYS A 838 14.55 22.05 -17.51
N TRP A 839 13.22 22.04 -17.33
CA TRP A 839 12.58 21.80 -16.03
C TRP A 839 12.92 20.40 -15.49
N ASP A 840 12.79 19.36 -16.32
CA ASP A 840 13.13 17.98 -15.92
C ASP A 840 14.60 17.86 -15.51
N ALA A 841 15.49 18.52 -16.25
CA ALA A 841 16.91 18.57 -15.92
C ALA A 841 17.15 19.26 -14.57
N LYS A 842 16.50 20.41 -14.31
CA LYS A 842 16.60 21.08 -13.02
C LYS A 842 16.03 20.23 -11.87
N ALA A 843 14.89 19.58 -12.07
CA ALA A 843 14.29 18.68 -11.08
C ALA A 843 15.19 17.46 -10.79
N ALA A 844 15.97 17.01 -11.78
CA ALA A 844 17.04 16.02 -11.60
C ALA A 844 18.28 16.59 -10.88
N GLY A 845 18.32 17.89 -10.61
CA GLY A 845 19.42 18.59 -9.95
C GLY A 845 20.56 18.98 -10.89
N PHE A 846 20.36 19.05 -12.20
CA PHE A 846 21.31 19.72 -13.08
C PHE A 846 21.27 21.23 -12.86
N THR A 847 22.42 21.88 -12.97
CA THR A 847 22.55 23.33 -12.79
C THR A 847 22.17 24.09 -14.06
N CYS A 848 21.95 25.41 -13.97
CA CYS A 848 21.72 26.25 -15.14
C CYS A 848 22.92 26.21 -16.12
N LYS A 849 24.14 26.01 -15.59
CA LYS A 849 25.35 25.84 -16.40
C LYS A 849 25.31 24.54 -17.21
N ASP A 850 24.97 23.42 -16.56
CA ASP A 850 24.81 22.12 -17.25
C ASP A 850 23.73 22.21 -18.34
N ALA A 851 22.64 22.92 -18.07
CA ALA A 851 21.57 23.14 -19.03
C ALA A 851 22.06 23.97 -20.23
N LYS A 852 22.83 25.04 -20.00
CA LYS A 852 23.43 25.83 -21.08
C LYS A 852 24.42 25.02 -21.91
N GLU A 853 25.28 24.22 -21.28
CA GLU A 853 26.23 23.34 -21.98
C GLU A 853 25.53 22.23 -22.78
N ALA A 854 24.37 21.76 -22.33
CA ALA A 854 23.46 20.91 -23.10
C ALA A 854 22.76 21.66 -24.25
N GLY A 855 22.90 22.98 -24.33
CA GLY A 855 22.34 23.85 -25.36
C GLY A 855 20.90 24.30 -25.10
N PHE A 856 20.39 24.22 -23.86
CA PHE A 856 19.15 24.90 -23.50
C PHE A 856 19.37 26.42 -23.54
N THR A 857 18.33 27.16 -23.93
CA THR A 857 18.37 28.63 -24.02
C THR A 857 18.07 29.28 -22.67
N CYS A 858 18.39 30.58 -22.53
CA CYS A 858 18.02 31.34 -21.33
C CYS A 858 16.49 31.36 -21.11
N LYS A 859 15.70 31.30 -22.19
CA LYS A 859 14.24 31.17 -22.12
C LYS A 859 13.80 29.84 -21.52
N ASP A 860 14.46 28.74 -21.91
CA ASP A 860 14.19 27.43 -21.32
C ASP A 860 14.60 27.39 -19.85
N ALA A 861 15.73 28.03 -19.51
CA ALA A 861 16.17 28.16 -18.13
C ALA A 861 15.17 28.96 -17.28
N LYS A 862 14.64 30.07 -17.79
CA LYS A 862 13.58 30.83 -17.12
C LYS A 862 12.29 30.02 -16.98
N ALA A 863 11.88 29.27 -18.02
CA ALA A 863 10.73 28.38 -17.97
C ALA A 863 10.92 27.22 -16.97
N ALA A 864 12.18 26.83 -16.71
CA ALA A 864 12.58 25.92 -15.64
C ALA A 864 12.76 26.64 -14.28
N TRP A 865 12.38 27.91 -14.17
CA TRP A 865 12.41 28.71 -12.95
C TRP A 865 13.82 28.94 -12.40
N PHE A 866 14.84 28.89 -13.25
CA PHE A 866 16.13 29.48 -12.89
C PHE A 866 15.99 30.99 -12.80
N THR A 867 16.71 31.59 -11.86
CA THR A 867 16.71 33.04 -11.67
C THR A 867 17.63 33.72 -12.70
N CYS A 868 17.47 35.03 -12.88
CA CYS A 868 18.38 35.82 -13.72
C CYS A 868 19.84 35.71 -13.22
N LYS A 869 20.04 35.54 -11.90
CA LYS A 869 21.36 35.31 -11.30
C LYS A 869 21.95 33.97 -11.74
N ASP A 870 21.16 32.89 -11.66
CA ASP A 870 21.60 31.56 -12.12
C ASP A 870 21.95 31.57 -13.62
N ALA A 871 21.17 32.30 -14.42
CA ALA A 871 21.45 32.48 -15.84
C ALA A 871 22.76 33.23 -16.08
N LYS A 872 23.02 34.31 -15.33
CA LYS A 872 24.28 35.06 -15.37
C LYS A 872 25.47 34.19 -14.97
N GLU A 873 25.36 33.43 -13.88
CA GLU A 873 26.42 32.53 -13.41
C GLU A 873 26.67 31.36 -14.37
N ALA A 874 25.64 30.91 -15.11
CA ALA A 874 25.79 29.99 -16.24
C ALA A 874 26.44 30.66 -17.47
N GLY A 875 26.64 31.98 -17.45
CA GLY A 875 27.29 32.77 -18.48
C GLY A 875 26.34 33.26 -19.58
N PHE A 876 25.03 33.26 -19.39
CA PHE A 876 24.12 34.01 -20.28
C PHE A 876 24.34 35.51 -20.06
N ASP A 877 24.30 36.28 -21.14
CA ASP A 877 24.45 37.73 -21.06
C ASP A 877 23.12 38.43 -20.72
N CYS A 878 23.17 39.74 -20.50
CA CYS A 878 21.99 40.53 -20.15
C CYS A 878 20.95 40.55 -21.29
N TRP A 879 21.40 40.41 -22.55
CA TRP A 879 20.51 40.38 -23.70
C TRP A 879 19.73 39.06 -23.80
N ASP A 880 20.40 37.94 -23.54
CA ASP A 880 19.77 36.62 -23.40
C ASP A 880 18.73 36.62 -22.28
N ALA A 881 19.06 37.22 -21.12
CA ALA A 881 18.15 37.35 -19.99
C ALA A 881 16.90 38.18 -20.36
N ARG A 882 17.09 39.32 -21.03
CA ARG A 882 15.97 40.14 -21.51
C ARG A 882 15.09 39.39 -22.50
N ARG A 883 15.68 38.66 -23.45
CA ARG A 883 14.92 37.85 -24.42
C ARG A 883 14.20 36.66 -23.80
N ALA A 884 14.73 36.11 -22.72
CA ALA A 884 14.01 35.14 -21.89
C ALA A 884 12.82 35.78 -21.15
N GLY A 885 12.78 37.11 -21.07
CA GLY A 885 11.72 37.90 -20.47
C GLY A 885 12.01 38.35 -19.04
N PHE A 886 13.25 38.25 -18.56
CA PHE A 886 13.64 38.90 -17.30
C PHE A 886 13.58 40.42 -17.48
N ASP A 887 13.13 41.13 -16.45
CA ASP A 887 13.07 42.58 -16.49
C ASP A 887 14.41 43.21 -16.05
N CYS A 888 14.48 44.54 -16.13
CA CYS A 888 15.70 45.27 -15.76
C CYS A 888 16.02 45.16 -14.26
N TRP A 889 14.99 44.96 -13.43
CA TRP A 889 15.16 44.79 -11.99
C TRP A 889 15.77 43.42 -11.66
N ASP A 890 15.31 42.36 -12.31
CA ASP A 890 15.90 41.02 -12.25
C ASP A 890 17.37 41.05 -12.70
N ALA A 891 17.65 41.73 -13.81
CA ALA A 891 19.02 41.88 -14.33
C ALA A 891 19.92 42.60 -13.33
N ARG A 892 19.44 43.69 -12.72
CA ARG A 892 20.20 44.40 -11.67
C ARG A 892 20.45 43.53 -10.45
N ARG A 893 19.46 42.78 -9.97
CA ARG A 893 19.62 41.85 -8.82
C ARG A 893 20.54 40.68 -9.13
N ALA A 894 20.60 40.25 -10.38
CA ALA A 894 21.61 39.31 -10.87
C ALA A 894 23.02 39.92 -10.92
N GLY A 895 23.15 41.23 -10.73
CA GLY A 895 24.41 41.97 -10.70
C GLY A 895 24.85 42.48 -12.07
N PHE A 896 23.98 42.52 -13.08
CA PHE A 896 24.27 43.22 -14.34
C PHE A 896 24.34 44.74 -14.10
N THR A 897 25.26 45.41 -14.79
CA THR A 897 25.42 46.87 -14.70
C THR A 897 24.36 47.60 -15.51
N CYS A 898 24.19 48.90 -15.26
CA CYS A 898 23.28 49.74 -16.04
C CYS A 898 23.70 49.80 -17.53
N GLU A 899 25.01 49.75 -17.81
CA GLU A 899 25.54 49.67 -19.17
C GLU A 899 25.18 48.35 -19.86
N GLU A 900 25.34 47.22 -19.18
CA GLU A 900 24.95 45.90 -19.69
C GLU A 900 23.44 45.84 -19.96
N ALA A 901 22.63 46.41 -19.07
CA ALA A 901 21.19 46.52 -19.26
C ALA A 901 20.82 47.41 -20.47
N ARG A 902 21.47 48.56 -20.63
CA ARG A 902 21.26 49.42 -21.81
C ARG A 902 21.66 48.72 -23.11
N ARG A 903 22.80 48.03 -23.12
CA ARG A 903 23.27 47.26 -24.30
C ARG A 903 22.35 46.08 -24.63
N ALA A 904 21.73 45.48 -23.62
CA ALA A 904 20.65 44.51 -23.81
C ALA A 904 19.37 45.14 -24.39
N GLY A 905 19.26 46.47 -24.37
CA GLY A 905 18.18 47.26 -24.93
C GLY A 905 17.07 47.63 -23.94
N PHE A 906 17.36 47.59 -22.63
CA PHE A 906 16.50 48.21 -21.63
C PHE A 906 16.54 49.73 -21.74
N THR A 907 15.42 50.39 -21.50
CA THR A 907 15.28 51.84 -21.58
C THR A 907 15.71 52.51 -20.28
N CYS A 908 15.90 53.84 -20.32
CA CYS A 908 16.18 54.62 -19.11
C CYS A 908 15.02 54.51 -18.09
N LYS A 909 13.76 54.38 -18.55
CA LYS A 909 12.61 54.11 -17.68
C LYS A 909 12.73 52.77 -16.96
N ASP A 910 13.15 51.73 -17.67
CA ASP A 910 13.36 50.40 -17.08
C ASP A 910 14.50 50.43 -16.07
N ALA A 911 15.59 51.13 -16.39
CA ALA A 911 16.72 51.32 -15.47
C ALA A 911 16.29 52.03 -14.18
N ARG A 912 15.41 53.05 -14.29
CA ARG A 912 14.86 53.74 -13.13
C ARG A 912 13.98 52.84 -12.29
N ALA A 913 13.08 52.09 -12.93
CA ALA A 913 12.22 51.13 -12.25
C ALA A 913 13.03 50.03 -11.55
N ALA A 914 14.16 49.62 -12.13
CA ALA A 914 15.12 48.73 -11.50
C ALA A 914 15.88 49.35 -10.32
N GLY A 915 15.83 50.68 -10.15
CA GLY A 915 16.48 51.44 -9.09
C GLY A 915 17.92 51.84 -9.37
N PHE A 916 18.34 51.87 -10.64
CA PHE A 916 19.58 52.53 -11.04
C PHE A 916 19.45 54.05 -10.84
N THR A 917 20.54 54.68 -10.44
CA THR A 917 20.59 56.13 -10.20
C THR A 917 20.75 56.89 -11.51
N CYS A 918 20.48 58.19 -11.49
CA CYS A 918 20.72 59.07 -12.62
C CYS A 918 22.20 59.08 -13.06
N LYS A 919 23.12 58.90 -12.10
CA LYS A 919 24.56 58.77 -12.37
C LYS A 919 24.86 57.46 -13.09
N ASP A 920 24.30 56.34 -12.63
CA ASP A 920 24.46 55.04 -13.29
C ASP A 920 23.93 55.08 -14.73
N ALA A 921 22.80 55.76 -14.96
CA ALA A 921 22.23 55.93 -16.28
C ALA A 921 23.13 56.77 -17.21
N ARG A 922 23.70 57.85 -16.69
CA ARG A 922 24.69 58.66 -17.42
C ARG A 922 25.92 57.84 -17.79
N GLU A 923 26.49 57.11 -16.83
CA GLU A 923 27.68 56.28 -17.04
C GLU A 923 27.40 55.13 -18.02
N ALA A 924 26.17 54.60 -18.02
CA ALA A 924 25.70 53.66 -19.03
C ALA A 924 25.55 54.29 -20.42
N GLY A 925 25.55 55.62 -20.54
CA GLY A 925 25.44 56.37 -21.80
C GLY A 925 24.01 56.77 -22.18
N PHE A 926 23.08 56.83 -21.23
CA PHE A 926 21.79 57.52 -21.43
C PHE A 926 21.98 59.03 -21.43
N THR A 927 21.21 59.74 -22.26
CA THR A 927 21.29 61.20 -22.34
C THR A 927 20.57 61.86 -21.15
N CYS A 928 20.88 63.13 -20.87
CA CYS A 928 20.17 63.91 -19.85
C CYS A 928 18.66 63.99 -20.16
N LYS A 929 18.31 63.99 -21.45
CA LYS A 929 16.91 63.95 -21.90
C LYS A 929 16.25 62.62 -21.57
N ASP A 930 16.91 61.49 -21.85
CA ASP A 930 16.39 60.16 -21.49
C ASP A 930 16.14 60.04 -19.98
N ALA A 931 17.07 60.56 -19.17
CA ALA A 931 16.96 60.56 -17.71
C ALA A 931 15.81 61.47 -17.22
N LYS A 932 15.61 62.64 -17.85
CA LYS A 932 14.47 63.53 -17.57
C LYS A 932 13.14 62.88 -17.95
N ASP A 933 13.05 62.33 -19.16
CA ASP A 933 11.84 61.68 -19.68
C ASP A 933 11.49 60.39 -18.92
N ALA A 934 12.48 59.74 -18.32
CA ALA A 934 12.30 58.63 -17.41
C ALA A 934 11.87 59.05 -15.99
N GLY A 935 11.99 60.33 -15.65
CA GLY A 935 11.76 60.87 -14.31
C GLY A 935 12.89 60.51 -13.34
N MET A 936 14.12 60.25 -13.81
CA MET A 936 15.28 60.08 -12.93
C MET A 936 15.79 61.42 -12.38
N LEU A 937 15.45 62.53 -13.03
CA LEU A 937 15.81 63.89 -12.64
C LEU A 937 14.65 64.84 -12.94
N TRP A 938 14.45 65.84 -12.08
CA TRP A 938 13.38 66.85 -12.24
C TRP A 938 13.91 68.25 -12.49
N THR A 939 15.12 68.53 -12.01
CA THR A 939 15.72 69.85 -12.07
C THR A 939 17.07 69.81 -12.78
N CYS A 940 17.50 70.96 -13.29
CA CYS A 940 18.84 71.14 -13.85
C CYS A 940 19.94 70.90 -12.80
N LYS A 941 19.62 71.06 -11.51
CA LYS A 941 20.52 70.75 -10.40
C LYS A 941 20.77 69.25 -10.28
N ASP A 942 19.72 68.43 -10.36
CA ASP A 942 19.83 66.96 -10.36
C ASP A 942 20.67 66.47 -11.54
N ALA A 943 20.49 67.09 -12.72
CA ALA A 943 21.28 66.78 -13.91
C ALA A 943 22.78 67.08 -13.68
N LYS A 944 23.09 68.25 -13.10
CA LYS A 944 24.47 68.63 -12.76
C LYS A 944 25.08 67.70 -11.71
N GLU A 945 24.34 67.35 -10.66
CA GLU A 945 24.78 66.44 -9.60
C GLU A 945 25.01 65.01 -10.12
N ALA A 946 24.24 64.56 -11.11
CA ALA A 946 24.49 63.31 -11.84
C ALA A 946 25.70 63.40 -12.80
N GLY A 947 26.26 64.60 -13.00
CA GLY A 947 27.45 64.87 -13.81
C GLY A 947 27.17 65.26 -15.26
N PHE A 948 25.91 65.52 -15.64
CA PHE A 948 25.59 66.04 -16.97
C PHE A 948 26.11 67.47 -17.15
N THR A 949 26.50 67.81 -18.38
CA THR A 949 27.00 69.13 -18.73
C THR A 949 25.87 70.14 -18.89
N CYS A 950 26.20 71.43 -18.92
CA CYS A 950 25.21 72.47 -19.22
C CYS A 950 24.58 72.27 -20.61
N TRP A 951 25.37 71.78 -21.58
CA TRP A 951 24.86 71.44 -22.91
C TRP A 951 23.84 70.28 -22.85
N ASP A 952 24.12 69.22 -22.08
CA ASP A 952 23.17 68.12 -21.90
C ASP A 952 21.85 68.59 -21.25
N ALA A 953 21.94 69.50 -20.28
CA ALA A 953 20.76 70.08 -19.63
C ALA A 953 19.92 70.93 -20.62
N LYS A 954 20.57 71.67 -21.52
CA LYS A 954 19.89 72.40 -22.60
C LYS A 954 19.13 71.46 -23.52
N GLU A 955 19.78 70.38 -23.98
CA GLU A 955 19.15 69.37 -24.85
C GLU A 955 17.98 68.65 -24.17
N ALA A 956 18.02 68.53 -22.84
CA ALA A 956 16.89 68.06 -22.04
C ALA A 956 15.78 69.13 -21.84
N GLY A 957 15.93 70.33 -22.40
CA GLY A 957 14.95 71.41 -22.34
C GLY A 957 14.92 72.16 -21.01
N PHE A 958 16.05 72.23 -20.29
CA PHE A 958 16.22 73.21 -19.21
C PHE A 958 16.68 74.54 -19.79
N ASP A 959 16.14 75.64 -19.26
CA ASP A 959 16.50 76.97 -19.73
C ASP A 959 17.74 77.53 -19.02
N CYS A 960 18.17 78.70 -19.46
CA CYS A 960 19.35 79.37 -18.92
C CYS A 960 19.22 79.71 -17.42
N TRP A 961 17.99 79.98 -16.98
CA TRP A 961 17.70 80.32 -15.59
C TRP A 961 17.74 79.10 -14.69
N ASP A 962 17.24 77.95 -15.16
CA ASP A 962 17.41 76.65 -14.52
C ASP A 962 18.90 76.28 -14.38
N ALA A 963 19.70 76.51 -15.43
CA ALA A 963 21.14 76.27 -15.42
C ALA A 963 21.86 77.13 -14.37
N ARG A 964 21.53 78.42 -14.29
CA ARG A 964 22.07 79.30 -13.24
C ARG A 964 21.70 78.82 -11.85
N ARG A 965 20.44 78.46 -11.61
CA ARG A 965 19.96 77.94 -10.31
C ARG A 965 20.60 76.64 -9.91
N ALA A 966 20.94 75.80 -10.88
CA ALA A 966 21.74 74.58 -10.68
C ALA A 966 23.22 74.88 -10.37
N GLY A 967 23.64 76.15 -10.47
CA GLY A 967 25.00 76.60 -10.21
C GLY A 967 25.93 76.46 -11.41
N PHE A 968 25.43 76.30 -12.64
CA PHE A 968 26.26 76.46 -13.83
C PHE A 968 26.67 77.93 -13.97
N THR A 969 27.90 78.16 -14.45
CA THR A 969 28.44 79.51 -14.64
C THR A 969 27.83 80.17 -15.88
N CYS A 970 27.92 81.50 -15.98
CA CYS A 970 27.51 82.21 -17.19
C CYS A 970 28.32 81.76 -18.42
N LYS A 971 29.56 81.31 -18.21
CA LYS A 971 30.40 80.73 -19.25
C LYS A 971 29.88 79.36 -19.71
N ASP A 972 29.50 78.47 -18.79
CA ASP A 972 28.91 77.16 -19.12
C ASP A 972 27.62 77.34 -19.95
N ALA A 973 26.76 78.29 -19.57
CA ALA A 973 25.53 78.60 -20.28
C ALA A 973 25.79 79.20 -21.68
N ARG A 974 26.84 80.01 -21.83
CA ARG A 974 27.30 80.54 -23.13
C ARG A 974 27.83 79.43 -24.03
N GLU A 975 28.69 78.56 -23.50
CA GLU A 975 29.31 77.46 -24.25
C GLU A 975 28.27 76.40 -24.65
N ALA A 976 27.26 76.17 -23.82
CA ALA A 976 26.08 75.38 -24.18
C ALA A 976 25.18 76.07 -25.23
N GLY A 977 25.39 77.36 -25.50
CA GLY A 977 24.57 78.18 -26.38
C GLY A 977 23.16 78.42 -25.85
N MET A 978 22.97 78.43 -24.52
CA MET A 978 21.70 78.84 -23.87
C MET A 978 21.52 80.36 -23.88
N LEU A 979 22.63 81.09 -24.02
CA LEU A 979 22.67 82.54 -24.17
C LEU A 979 23.77 82.92 -25.16
N SER A 980 23.59 84.07 -25.79
CA SER A 980 24.47 84.62 -26.82
C SER A 980 24.79 86.10 -26.59
N THR A 981 23.96 86.79 -25.80
CA THR A 981 24.13 88.22 -25.52
C THR A 981 24.24 88.51 -24.02
N CYS A 982 24.89 89.63 -23.71
CA CYS A 982 24.98 90.19 -22.36
C CYS A 982 23.59 90.50 -21.74
N LYS A 983 22.62 90.88 -22.58
CA LYS A 983 21.24 91.13 -22.17
C LYS A 983 20.54 89.84 -21.71
N GLU A 984 20.68 88.75 -22.45
CA GLU A 984 20.15 87.43 -22.07
C GLU A 984 20.77 86.93 -20.77
N ALA A 985 22.08 87.14 -20.57
CA ALA A 985 22.76 86.79 -19.32
C ALA A 985 22.14 87.53 -18.11
N ARG A 986 21.89 88.84 -18.27
CA ARG A 986 21.22 89.65 -17.24
C ARG A 986 19.79 89.17 -16.97
N GLU A 987 19.02 88.86 -18.01
CA GLU A 987 17.63 88.41 -17.89
C GLU A 987 17.54 87.02 -17.23
N ALA A 988 18.51 86.13 -17.47
CA ALA A 988 18.69 84.90 -16.72
C ALA A 988 19.18 85.15 -15.26
N GLY A 989 19.57 86.39 -14.96
CA GLY A 989 19.94 86.88 -13.63
C GLY A 989 21.43 86.71 -13.29
N PHE A 990 22.29 86.40 -14.25
CA PHE A 990 23.74 86.47 -14.04
C PHE A 990 24.18 87.91 -13.76
N THR A 991 25.21 88.06 -12.93
CA THR A 991 25.75 89.38 -12.60
C THR A 991 26.53 89.97 -13.77
N CYS A 992 26.76 91.29 -13.74
CA CYS A 992 27.60 91.95 -14.74
C CYS A 992 29.02 91.35 -14.76
N LYS A 993 29.52 90.93 -13.60
CA LYS A 993 30.81 90.24 -13.46
C LYS A 993 30.80 88.88 -14.14
N ASP A 994 29.77 88.07 -13.92
CA ASP A 994 29.63 86.76 -14.58
C ASP A 994 29.59 86.91 -16.11
N ALA A 995 28.88 87.92 -16.63
CA ALA A 995 28.79 88.20 -18.05
C ALA A 995 30.13 88.69 -18.65
N LYS A 996 30.93 89.45 -17.88
CA LYS A 996 32.30 89.85 -18.23
C LYS A 996 33.22 88.64 -18.28
N GLU A 997 33.20 87.79 -17.26
CA GLU A 997 34.02 86.57 -17.17
C GLU A 997 33.66 85.54 -18.25
N ALA A 998 32.37 85.47 -18.61
CA ALA A 998 31.89 84.68 -19.73
C ALA A 998 32.26 85.30 -21.10
N GLY A 999 32.82 86.51 -21.15
CA GLY A 999 33.24 87.20 -22.38
C GLY A 999 32.08 87.69 -23.26
N LEU A 1000 30.92 87.98 -22.68
CA LEU A 1000 29.74 88.53 -23.38
C LEU A 1000 29.74 90.05 -23.46
N LEU A 1001 30.58 90.69 -22.64
CA LEU A 1001 30.77 92.13 -22.59
C LEU A 1001 32.24 92.40 -22.28
N SER A 1002 32.76 93.53 -22.76
CA SER A 1002 34.12 93.98 -22.44
C SER A 1002 34.17 95.44 -22.03
N THR A 1003 33.10 96.21 -22.26
CA THR A 1003 33.02 97.63 -21.94
C THR A 1003 31.85 97.97 -21.02
N CYS A 1004 31.99 99.08 -20.29
CA CYS A 1004 30.93 99.66 -19.47
C CYS A 1004 29.68 100.06 -20.29
N LYS A 1005 29.86 100.40 -21.57
CA LYS A 1005 28.77 100.71 -22.50
C LYS A 1005 27.92 99.47 -22.81
N ASP A 1006 28.56 98.32 -23.05
CA ASP A 1006 27.87 97.05 -23.30
C ASP A 1006 27.03 96.63 -22.08
N ALA A 1007 27.57 96.82 -20.87
CA ALA A 1007 26.86 96.55 -19.61
C ALA A 1007 25.60 97.43 -19.49
N ARG A 1008 25.71 98.72 -19.82
CA ARG A 1008 24.57 99.65 -19.81
C ARG A 1008 23.51 99.28 -20.85
N GLU A 1009 23.91 98.94 -22.06
CA GLU A 1009 22.98 98.59 -23.15
C GLU A 1009 22.24 97.28 -22.87
N ALA A 1010 22.89 96.34 -22.18
CA ALA A 1010 22.22 95.16 -21.60
C ALA A 1010 21.31 95.51 -20.41
N GLY A 1011 21.43 96.72 -19.86
CA GLY A 1011 20.63 97.31 -18.78
C GLY A 1011 21.10 96.96 -17.37
N PHE A 1012 22.35 96.54 -17.20
CA PHE A 1012 22.99 96.49 -15.88
C PHE A 1012 23.08 97.91 -15.30
N THR A 1013 23.03 98.02 -13.97
CA THR A 1013 23.12 99.32 -13.30
C THR A 1013 24.56 99.84 -13.28
N CYS A 1014 24.73 101.14 -13.01
CA CYS A 1014 26.05 101.74 -12.83
C CYS A 1014 26.84 101.03 -11.70
N LYS A 1015 26.13 100.56 -10.67
CA LYS A 1015 26.69 99.76 -9.57
C LYS A 1015 27.19 98.40 -10.06
N ASP A 1016 26.39 97.67 -10.81
CA ASP A 1016 26.79 96.35 -11.34
C ASP A 1016 28.04 96.45 -12.23
N ALA A 1017 28.13 97.50 -13.06
CA ALA A 1017 29.28 97.72 -13.93
C ALA A 1017 30.55 98.18 -13.16
N LYS A 1018 30.37 98.85 -12.02
CA LYS A 1018 31.46 99.15 -11.06
C LYS A 1018 31.93 97.88 -10.36
N ASP A 1019 31.02 97.07 -9.84
CA ASP A 1019 31.29 95.82 -9.13
C ASP A 1019 31.95 94.76 -10.05
N ALA A 1020 31.79 94.92 -11.37
CA ALA A 1020 32.45 94.12 -12.40
C ALA A 1020 33.79 94.72 -12.90
N ASP A 1021 34.30 95.80 -12.30
CA ASP A 1021 35.53 96.52 -12.70
C ASP A 1021 35.53 96.95 -14.18
N LEU A 1022 34.39 97.41 -14.72
CA LEU A 1022 34.30 97.94 -16.08
C LEU A 1022 34.48 99.46 -16.13
N LEU A 1023 34.39 100.10 -14.98
CA LEU A 1023 34.49 101.54 -14.80
C LEU A 1023 35.13 101.79 -13.42
N SER A 1024 36.06 102.73 -13.35
CA SER A 1024 36.72 103.11 -12.10
C SER A 1024 36.34 104.52 -11.66
N THR A 1025 35.78 105.33 -12.57
CA THR A 1025 35.39 106.71 -12.27
C THR A 1025 33.95 107.02 -12.71
N CYS A 1026 33.37 108.07 -12.10
CA CYS A 1026 32.06 108.61 -12.49
C CYS A 1026 32.08 109.15 -13.94
N LYS A 1027 33.25 109.53 -14.46
CA LYS A 1027 33.43 110.01 -15.84
C LYS A 1027 33.25 108.87 -16.84
N ASP A 1028 33.76 107.67 -16.51
CA ASP A 1028 33.62 106.48 -17.34
C ASP A 1028 32.15 106.02 -17.40
N ALA A 1029 31.44 106.07 -16.27
CA ALA A 1029 30.01 105.80 -16.22
C ALA A 1029 29.21 106.76 -17.12
N ARG A 1030 29.54 108.06 -17.10
CA ARG A 1030 28.92 109.06 -17.99
C ARG A 1030 29.26 108.85 -19.45
N ALA A 1031 30.49 108.44 -19.79
CA ALA A 1031 30.89 108.15 -21.16
C ALA A 1031 30.15 106.93 -21.74
N ALA A 1032 29.87 105.92 -20.91
CA ALA A 1032 28.94 104.84 -21.24
C ALA A 1032 27.47 105.32 -21.28
N GLY A 1033 27.18 106.49 -20.68
CA GLY A 1033 25.93 107.23 -20.70
C GLY A 1033 24.98 106.94 -19.55
N PHE A 1034 25.44 106.29 -18.48
CA PHE A 1034 24.68 106.21 -17.22
C PHE A 1034 24.25 107.62 -16.75
N LYS A 1035 23.08 107.73 -16.13
CA LYS A 1035 22.56 109.05 -15.71
C LYS A 1035 23.43 109.62 -14.59
N ALA A 1036 24.04 110.75 -14.92
CA ALA A 1036 24.77 111.62 -14.02
C ALA A 1036 24.04 111.86 -12.68
N GLY A 1037 24.74 111.69 -11.55
CA GLY A 1037 24.23 112.04 -10.22
C GLY A 1037 23.67 110.85 -9.46
N ARG A 1038 22.40 110.52 -9.65
CA ARG A 1038 21.69 109.49 -8.85
C ARG A 1038 22.31 108.09 -9.01
N GLU A 1039 22.50 107.62 -10.23
CA GLU A 1039 23.00 106.26 -10.50
C GLU A 1039 24.47 106.08 -10.06
N CYS A 1040 25.29 107.12 -10.18
CA CYS A 1040 26.68 107.10 -9.73
C CYS A 1040 26.78 107.16 -8.19
N TYR A 1041 25.90 107.94 -7.55
CA TYR A 1041 25.82 107.99 -6.09
C TYR A 1041 25.33 106.66 -5.50
N GLU A 1042 24.30 106.04 -6.09
CA GLU A 1042 23.80 104.71 -5.70
C GLU A 1042 24.85 103.60 -5.92
N ALA A 1043 25.76 103.77 -6.88
CA ALA A 1043 26.94 102.93 -7.10
C ALA A 1043 28.09 103.19 -6.09
N GLY A 1044 27.90 104.10 -5.13
CA GLY A 1044 28.88 104.40 -4.09
C GLY A 1044 30.08 105.20 -4.58
N PHE A 1045 29.95 106.01 -5.64
CA PHE A 1045 30.92 107.04 -5.95
C PHE A 1045 30.78 108.20 -4.96
N THR A 1046 31.90 108.69 -4.46
CA THR A 1046 31.94 109.83 -3.55
C THR A 1046 31.53 111.11 -4.27
N TYR A 1047 31.07 112.09 -3.48
CA TYR A 1047 30.68 113.40 -3.99
C TYR A 1047 31.82 114.08 -4.79
N GLU A 1048 33.07 113.94 -4.32
CA GLU A 1048 34.25 114.51 -5.00
C GLU A 1048 34.53 113.84 -6.35
N GLU A 1049 34.40 112.51 -6.44
CA GLU A 1049 34.52 111.75 -7.69
C GLU A 1049 33.42 112.13 -8.71
N GLY A 1050 32.20 112.41 -8.24
CA GLY A 1050 31.10 112.91 -9.07
C GLY A 1050 31.32 114.34 -9.57
N ARG A 1051 31.90 115.21 -8.73
CA ARG A 1051 32.24 116.60 -9.08
C ARG A 1051 33.34 116.67 -10.14
N ALA A 1052 34.38 115.85 -10.01
CA ALA A 1052 35.50 115.79 -10.98
C ALA A 1052 35.07 115.33 -12.38
N ALA A 1053 33.95 114.61 -12.51
CA ALA A 1053 33.37 114.16 -13.78
C ALA A 1053 32.50 115.23 -14.51
N GLY A 1054 32.36 116.44 -13.93
CA GLY A 1054 31.72 117.61 -14.55
C GLY A 1054 30.18 117.61 -14.52
N ASN A 1055 29.57 117.29 -13.37
CA ASN A 1055 28.14 116.94 -13.26
C ASN A 1055 27.32 117.69 -12.19
N PHE A 1056 27.74 118.86 -11.70
CA PHE A 1056 26.92 119.64 -10.76
C PHE A 1056 26.78 121.08 -11.24
N ASP A 1057 25.77 121.36 -12.06
CA ASP A 1057 25.07 122.65 -11.98
C ASP A 1057 23.92 122.45 -10.98
N TRP A 1058 24.17 122.86 -9.74
CA TRP A 1058 23.21 122.85 -8.66
C TRP A 1058 22.58 124.25 -8.58
N ASP A 1059 21.55 124.49 -9.39
CA ASP A 1059 20.64 125.60 -9.10
C ASP A 1059 19.74 125.17 -7.95
N GLY A 1060 19.77 125.96 -6.88
CA GLY A 1060 19.29 125.57 -5.56
C GLY A 1060 17.84 125.07 -5.54
N GLY A 1061 17.64 123.92 -4.90
CA GLY A 1061 16.33 123.50 -4.43
C GLY A 1061 16.02 122.02 -4.66
N HIS A 1062 16.33 121.22 -3.63
CA HIS A 1062 15.88 119.85 -3.36
C HIS A 1062 16.68 118.68 -3.96
N LEU A 1063 17.37 117.98 -3.04
CA LEU A 1063 17.61 116.53 -3.10
C LEU A 1063 16.28 115.81 -3.38
N ARG A 1064 16.11 115.28 -4.59
CA ARG A 1064 15.41 114.02 -4.78
C ARG A 1064 16.24 113.04 -5.56
#